data_AF-E0S005-F1
#
_entry.id   AF-E0S005-F1
#
_cell.length_a   1.000
_cell.length_b   1.000
_cell.length_c   1.000
_cell.angle_alpha   90.00
_cell.angle_beta   90.00
_cell.angle_gamma   90.00
#
_symmetry.space_group_name_H-M   'P 1'
#
loop_
_entity.id
_entity.type
_entity.pdbx_description
1 polymer ?
#
loop_
_entity_poly.entity_id
_entity_poly.type
_entity_poly.pdbx_seq_one_letter_code
_entity_poly.pdbx_strand_id
1 'polypeptide(L)'
;MENGERDLKGLMNTKKIIYGIEILLVVVCLLTLFIPRAHFEYAGADFESENGIYMEGLLDVAEPGYYIDNTVAEAGSEKVVVSPATNLRFGSYDVTIKYMASNTGNTYSCESAWNTMPVTLGRTKAGLKRVETSDGGMTIKLNSALNVGEYRVEYNFSGDGYLYVYGMEIQETNWWKIYLLLVVLSVSLIVNGCMALSECEDKKVRGDFVVAAILAVFVSLPLFDPYLMTGHDMGFHLERIEALAANLKVGQFPSRISADWLNGKGYAASIFYGDLFLLIPALLRILGASVQLAYKTYIFVVNAVTVAVSMYCFRKLIVSRLGAIIASIVYVLAPYRLLCLYSRAAVGEYTALIFYPLVFLGLMRLYGISVGMNGGVTGCANVEDSGIDGNGLHGLLVRLLPLVIGVTGIINCHVLSGIIVAIFVTGFALINWKKTFTKDVLTGIGLTAVAVLLLNLWYIVPFIQVMADGIGVMGLRQNGRFRSNGTYLWQILSLFPRTGISLSSEEIIGEARPMEMVVTIGAGLITLVTYAVMKGYGLIGKKRNADMASNGKDEHDNSNTESGVMNALFAISLLTVFMATPYFPWDGLKRISGVMNSLITNVQFPFRFLSVATLCLALLTGLTIKGISEYDKEMNSIVVLNAKTIMAIFSIVIVTLSVISASYYMTEKGTSDEFTYIVDEFEEGGIMGAEYLPSGTAEDYNANYNEPYSETAVINSWKREKGRIYLDVTNGTDDIAEVSVPFIYYRGYRAVDAATKGAIEVVKDDTGFAQLRLGAGYSGSVEVFYKEPVLWRMCEIISLLTIIVLIVGVRLLTEEASFIKR
;
A
#
# COMPACT_ATOMS: atom_id res chain seq x y z
N MET A 1 -13.14 43.66 -29.22
CA MET A 1 -12.36 43.88 -27.98
C MET A 1 -13.27 44.09 -26.77
N GLU A 2 -14.28 44.98 -26.81
CA GLU A 2 -15.17 45.22 -25.65
C GLU A 2 -15.99 44.01 -25.16
N ASN A 3 -16.42 43.08 -26.05
CA ASN A 3 -17.12 41.87 -25.61
C ASN A 3 -16.20 40.86 -24.90
N GLY A 4 -14.93 40.78 -25.29
CA GLY A 4 -13.95 39.90 -24.63
C GLY A 4 -13.52 40.43 -23.25
N GLU A 5 -13.44 41.75 -23.08
CA GLU A 5 -13.15 42.36 -21.76
C GLU A 5 -14.29 42.23 -20.76
N ARG A 6 -15.56 42.22 -21.21
CA ARG A 6 -16.72 41.97 -20.34
C ARG A 6 -16.77 40.52 -19.86
N ASP A 7 -16.51 39.55 -20.75
CA ASP A 7 -16.49 38.13 -20.38
C ASP A 7 -15.34 37.80 -19.43
N LEU A 8 -14.15 38.37 -19.64
CA LEU A 8 -12.99 38.23 -18.73
C LEU A 8 -13.26 38.82 -17.35
N LYS A 9 -13.88 40.01 -17.27
CA LYS A 9 -14.27 40.63 -15.99
C LYS A 9 -15.35 39.81 -15.26
N GLY A 10 -16.33 39.27 -15.99
CA GLY A 10 -17.34 38.37 -15.45
C GLY A 10 -16.74 37.09 -14.87
N LEU A 11 -15.86 36.42 -15.63
CA LEU A 11 -15.17 35.20 -15.20
C LEU A 11 -14.28 35.43 -13.97
N MET A 12 -13.51 36.53 -13.95
CA MET A 12 -12.71 36.93 -12.79
C MET A 12 -13.55 37.18 -11.54
N ASN A 13 -14.77 37.71 -11.70
CA ASN A 13 -15.67 37.95 -10.57
C ASN A 13 -16.21 36.61 -10.01
N THR A 14 -16.59 35.67 -10.87
CA THR A 14 -17.02 34.33 -10.46
C THR A 14 -15.93 33.56 -9.72
N LYS A 15 -14.66 33.62 -10.17
CA LYS A 15 -13.53 33.01 -9.44
C LYS A 15 -13.36 33.56 -8.04
N LYS A 16 -13.41 34.89 -7.90
CA LYS A 16 -13.29 35.56 -6.59
C LYS A 16 -14.41 35.14 -5.65
N ILE A 17 -15.63 34.96 -6.18
CA ILE A 17 -16.76 34.46 -5.41
C ILE A 17 -16.51 33.01 -4.96
N ILE A 18 -16.06 32.12 -5.85
CA ILE A 18 -15.76 30.72 -5.52
C ILE A 18 -14.66 30.64 -4.46
N TYR A 19 -13.53 31.31 -4.66
CA TYR A 19 -12.45 31.35 -3.66
C TYR A 19 -12.91 31.95 -2.32
N GLY A 20 -13.78 32.97 -2.36
CA GLY A 20 -14.40 33.53 -1.15
C GLY A 20 -15.26 32.52 -0.41
N ILE A 21 -16.05 31.71 -1.12
CA ILE A 21 -16.84 30.62 -0.56
C ILE A 21 -15.94 29.51 -0.01
N GLU A 22 -14.89 29.10 -0.73
CA GLU A 22 -13.94 28.07 -0.27
C GLU A 22 -13.24 28.48 1.03
N ILE A 23 -12.74 29.73 1.09
CA ILE A 23 -12.11 30.28 2.31
C ILE A 23 -13.13 30.31 3.45
N LEU A 24 -14.36 30.78 3.19
CA LEU A 24 -15.42 30.80 4.21
C LEU A 24 -15.72 29.39 4.74
N LEU A 25 -15.85 28.39 3.86
CA LEU A 25 -16.10 27.00 4.26
C LEU A 25 -14.94 26.41 5.08
N VAL A 26 -13.69 26.68 4.70
CA VAL A 26 -12.51 26.27 5.48
C VAL A 26 -12.52 26.94 6.85
N VAL A 27 -12.78 28.24 6.93
CA VAL A 27 -12.89 28.97 8.20
C VAL A 27 -14.02 28.40 9.06
N VAL A 28 -15.20 28.12 8.49
CA VAL A 28 -16.32 27.48 9.20
C VAL A 28 -15.90 26.11 9.74
N CYS A 29 -15.20 25.29 8.97
CA CYS A 29 -14.69 23.99 9.43
C CYS A 29 -13.65 24.12 10.54
N LEU A 30 -12.77 25.13 10.48
CA LEU A 30 -11.81 25.38 11.56
C LEU A 30 -12.51 25.89 12.83
N LEU A 31 -13.58 26.66 12.69
CA LEU A 31 -14.39 27.12 13.82
C LEU A 31 -15.09 25.97 14.55
N THR A 32 -15.44 24.87 13.86
CA THR A 32 -16.04 23.71 14.53
C THR A 32 -15.10 23.02 15.52
N LEU A 33 -13.77 23.16 15.34
CA LEU A 33 -12.78 22.62 16.28
C LEU A 33 -12.83 23.28 17.66
N PHE A 34 -13.39 24.51 17.76
CA PHE A 34 -13.61 25.20 19.03
C PHE A 34 -14.93 24.84 19.69
N ILE A 35 -15.82 24.09 19.02
CA ILE A 35 -17.06 23.61 19.62
C ILE A 35 -16.69 22.55 20.68
N PRO A 36 -17.11 22.72 21.95
CA PRO A 36 -16.86 21.76 23.01
C PRO A 36 -17.37 20.36 22.62
N ARG A 37 -16.62 19.33 23.03
CA ARG A 37 -16.97 17.94 22.79
C ARG A 37 -18.11 17.54 23.73
N ALA A 38 -19.15 16.92 23.20
CA ALA A 38 -20.18 16.31 24.02
C ALA A 38 -19.58 15.15 24.85
N HIS A 39 -20.03 15.03 26.08
CA HIS A 39 -19.62 13.98 27.02
C HIS A 39 -20.85 13.53 27.79
N PHE A 40 -21.06 12.22 27.85
CA PHE A 40 -22.12 11.58 28.59
C PHE A 40 -21.49 10.48 29.44
N GLU A 41 -21.82 10.44 30.73
CA GLU A 41 -21.32 9.44 31.66
C GLU A 41 -22.50 8.87 32.44
N TYR A 42 -22.54 7.53 32.53
CA TYR A 42 -23.59 6.77 33.17
C TYR A 42 -22.96 5.81 34.18
N ALA A 43 -23.42 5.87 35.43
CA ALA A 43 -23.02 4.95 36.49
C ALA A 43 -23.90 3.70 36.45
N GLY A 44 -23.47 2.60 37.08
CA GLY A 44 -24.25 1.34 37.10
C GLY A 44 -25.69 1.50 37.62
N ALA A 45 -25.95 2.50 38.48
CA ALA A 45 -27.29 2.84 38.98
C ALA A 45 -28.27 3.30 37.89
N ASP A 46 -27.77 3.81 36.77
CA ASP A 46 -28.60 4.31 35.66
C ASP A 46 -29.05 3.18 34.72
N PHE A 47 -28.51 1.96 34.87
CA PHE A 47 -28.77 0.84 33.98
C PHE A 47 -30.01 0.07 34.44
N GLU A 48 -30.58 -0.71 33.52
CA GLU A 48 -31.74 -1.54 33.79
C GLU A 48 -31.42 -3.01 33.47
N SER A 49 -31.85 -3.94 34.33
CA SER A 49 -31.76 -5.37 34.08
C SER A 49 -32.92 -6.10 34.76
N GLU A 50 -33.65 -6.92 34.01
CA GLU A 50 -34.77 -7.70 34.57
C GLU A 50 -34.29 -8.85 35.47
N ASN A 51 -33.13 -9.43 35.17
CA ASN A 51 -32.63 -10.66 35.79
C ASN A 51 -31.23 -10.52 36.44
N GLY A 52 -30.68 -9.30 36.53
CA GLY A 52 -29.41 -9.03 37.18
C GLY A 52 -29.56 -8.60 38.64
N ILE A 53 -28.56 -8.91 39.48
CA ILE A 53 -28.49 -8.40 40.86
C ILE A 53 -27.67 -7.12 40.86
N TYR A 54 -28.26 -6.05 41.39
CA TYR A 54 -27.53 -4.82 41.67
C TYR A 54 -26.63 -5.02 42.90
N MET A 55 -25.31 -4.79 42.74
CA MET A 55 -24.30 -4.92 43.78
C MET A 55 -23.58 -3.59 43.99
N GLU A 56 -23.19 -3.31 45.23
CA GLU A 56 -22.42 -2.10 45.61
C GLU A 56 -20.96 -2.11 45.10
N GLY A 57 -20.48 -3.27 44.63
CA GLY A 57 -19.14 -3.47 44.08
C GLY A 57 -18.85 -4.96 43.88
N LEU A 58 -17.81 -5.30 43.13
CA LEU A 58 -17.39 -6.67 42.85
C LEU A 58 -15.86 -6.77 42.78
N LEU A 59 -15.27 -7.66 43.59
CA LEU A 59 -13.82 -7.87 43.65
C LEU A 59 -13.07 -6.55 43.92
N ASP A 60 -12.23 -6.12 42.97
CA ASP A 60 -11.43 -4.88 43.04
C ASP A 60 -12.19 -3.65 42.48
N VAL A 61 -13.40 -3.83 41.93
CA VAL A 61 -14.26 -2.74 41.42
C VAL A 61 -15.15 -2.24 42.55
N ALA A 62 -14.98 -0.97 42.91
CA ALA A 62 -15.73 -0.31 43.99
C ALA A 62 -17.01 0.39 43.48
N GLU A 63 -17.15 0.52 42.17
CA GLU A 63 -18.29 1.12 41.51
C GLU A 63 -19.49 0.15 41.54
N PRO A 64 -20.69 0.62 41.93
CA PRO A 64 -21.87 -0.22 41.97
C PRO A 64 -22.39 -0.52 40.55
N GLY A 65 -23.03 -1.67 40.37
CA GLY A 65 -23.41 -2.16 39.04
C GLY A 65 -24.22 -3.46 39.06
N TYR A 66 -24.57 -3.97 37.88
CA TYR A 66 -25.38 -5.18 37.71
C TYR A 66 -24.50 -6.40 37.48
N TYR A 67 -24.71 -7.43 38.30
CA TYR A 67 -24.07 -8.74 38.21
C TYR A 67 -25.03 -9.81 37.68
N ILE A 68 -24.56 -10.62 36.73
CA ILE A 68 -25.29 -11.73 36.12
C ILE A 68 -24.41 -12.99 36.09
N ASP A 69 -24.96 -14.11 36.55
CA ASP A 69 -24.41 -15.45 36.34
C ASP A 69 -25.53 -16.50 36.19
N ASN A 70 -25.17 -17.79 36.20
CA ASN A 70 -26.14 -18.89 36.11
C ASN A 70 -26.91 -19.20 37.39
N THR A 71 -26.46 -18.73 38.55
CA THR A 71 -27.15 -18.88 39.83
C THR A 71 -28.24 -17.84 40.01
N VAL A 72 -28.07 -16.67 39.38
CA VAL A 72 -28.94 -15.52 39.51
C VAL A 72 -30.09 -15.51 38.50
N ALA A 73 -29.83 -15.90 37.26
CA ALA A 73 -30.83 -15.80 36.20
C ALA A 73 -31.49 -17.16 35.85
N GLU A 74 -32.83 -17.21 35.87
CA GLU A 74 -33.64 -18.40 35.59
C GLU A 74 -33.30 -19.03 34.23
N ALA A 75 -33.34 -20.36 34.15
CA ALA A 75 -33.02 -21.10 32.92
C ALA A 75 -33.99 -20.73 31.78
N GLY A 76 -33.48 -20.05 30.73
CA GLY A 76 -34.25 -19.63 29.56
C GLY A 76 -34.73 -18.17 29.58
N SER A 77 -34.40 -17.39 30.62
CA SER A 77 -34.67 -15.94 30.69
C SER A 77 -33.64 -15.11 29.88
N GLU A 78 -34.03 -13.91 29.43
CA GLU A 78 -33.09 -12.97 28.81
C GLU A 78 -32.14 -12.39 29.87
N LYS A 79 -30.85 -12.69 29.75
CA LYS A 79 -29.81 -12.30 30.70
C LYS A 79 -29.09 -11.04 30.21
N VAL A 80 -29.81 -9.92 30.22
CA VAL A 80 -29.38 -8.67 29.58
C VAL A 80 -29.31 -7.52 30.59
N VAL A 81 -28.29 -6.67 30.46
CA VAL A 81 -28.21 -5.34 31.09
C VAL A 81 -28.32 -4.29 29.98
N VAL A 82 -29.13 -3.25 30.18
CA VAL A 82 -29.39 -2.21 29.16
C VAL A 82 -28.98 -0.84 29.68
N SER A 83 -28.26 -0.07 28.87
CA SER A 83 -27.88 1.30 29.19
C SER A 83 -29.04 2.29 28.95
N PRO A 84 -29.00 3.49 29.57
CA PRO A 84 -29.90 4.60 29.24
C PRO A 84 -29.90 4.97 27.76
N ALA A 85 -31.05 5.43 27.27
CA ALA A 85 -31.20 5.95 25.92
C ALA A 85 -30.59 7.36 25.79
N THR A 86 -29.69 7.53 24.82
CA THR A 86 -28.93 8.77 24.61
C THR A 86 -29.17 9.33 23.21
N ASN A 87 -29.49 10.62 23.08
CA ASN A 87 -29.61 11.27 21.78
C ASN A 87 -28.26 11.85 21.32
N LEU A 88 -27.68 11.24 20.29
CA LEU A 88 -26.40 11.64 19.71
C LEU A 88 -26.62 12.45 18.42
N ARG A 89 -25.88 13.53 18.25
CA ARG A 89 -25.85 14.26 16.97
C ARG A 89 -25.01 13.49 15.96
N PHE A 90 -25.06 13.90 14.69
CA PHE A 90 -24.09 13.44 13.70
C PHE A 90 -22.67 13.77 14.21
N GLY A 91 -21.75 12.84 14.05
CA GLY A 91 -20.42 12.99 14.61
C GLY A 91 -19.67 11.67 14.77
N SER A 92 -18.57 11.76 15.50
CA SER A 92 -17.69 10.65 15.83
C SER A 92 -17.56 10.59 17.35
N TYR A 93 -17.69 9.40 17.92
CA TYR A 93 -17.75 9.16 19.36
C TYR A 93 -16.92 7.94 19.74
N ASP A 94 -16.22 8.03 20.86
CA ASP A 94 -15.64 6.89 21.56
C ASP A 94 -16.62 6.51 22.68
N VAL A 95 -17.12 5.27 22.65
CA VAL A 95 -18.05 4.71 23.64
C VAL A 95 -17.26 3.72 24.49
N THR A 96 -16.95 4.09 25.72
CA THR A 96 -16.23 3.25 26.68
C THR A 96 -17.22 2.51 27.56
N ILE A 97 -17.25 1.19 27.40
CA ILE A 97 -18.05 0.25 28.18
C ILE A 97 -17.21 -0.20 29.38
N LYS A 98 -17.74 -0.07 30.59
CA LYS A 98 -17.05 -0.47 31.84
C LYS A 98 -17.70 -1.74 32.41
N TYR A 99 -16.97 -2.86 32.36
CA TYR A 99 -17.47 -4.18 32.75
C TYR A 99 -16.37 -5.14 33.22
N MET A 100 -16.75 -6.23 33.89
CA MET A 100 -15.92 -7.42 34.13
C MET A 100 -16.61 -8.65 33.52
N ALA A 101 -15.83 -9.52 32.90
CA ALA A 101 -16.29 -10.77 32.31
C ALA A 101 -15.21 -11.85 32.44
N SER A 102 -15.58 -13.02 32.95
CA SER A 102 -14.66 -14.14 33.17
C SER A 102 -14.34 -14.96 31.91
N ASN A 103 -15.07 -14.76 30.82
CA ASN A 103 -14.82 -15.42 29.54
C ASN A 103 -15.08 -14.48 28.35
N THR A 104 -14.80 -14.97 27.14
CA THR A 104 -15.03 -14.27 25.87
C THR A 104 -16.37 -14.63 25.22
N GLY A 105 -17.25 -15.35 25.93
CA GLY A 105 -18.54 -15.80 25.41
C GLY A 105 -19.60 -14.69 25.42
N ASN A 106 -19.48 -13.73 26.34
CA ASN A 106 -20.43 -12.64 26.50
C ASN A 106 -20.40 -11.70 25.29
N THR A 107 -21.53 -11.05 25.00
CA THR A 107 -21.66 -10.18 23.82
C THR A 107 -22.32 -8.85 24.15
N TYR A 108 -22.22 -7.89 23.25
CA TYR A 108 -22.97 -6.63 23.33
C TYR A 108 -23.66 -6.29 22.00
N SER A 109 -24.75 -5.53 22.08
CA SER A 109 -25.48 -5.00 20.94
C SER A 109 -25.66 -3.49 21.09
N CYS A 110 -25.64 -2.75 19.99
CA CYS A 110 -26.02 -1.34 19.98
C CYS A 110 -27.37 -1.16 19.29
N GLU A 111 -28.26 -0.40 19.91
CA GLU A 111 -29.57 -0.09 19.37
C GLU A 111 -29.81 1.41 19.25
N SER A 112 -30.80 1.78 18.45
CA SER A 112 -31.30 3.15 18.30
C SER A 112 -32.75 3.15 17.85
N ALA A 113 -33.46 4.28 18.00
CA ALA A 113 -34.88 4.42 17.63
C ALA A 113 -35.20 4.15 16.15
N TRP A 114 -34.23 4.32 15.25
CA TRP A 114 -34.38 4.14 13.81
C TRP A 114 -33.32 3.19 13.27
N ASN A 115 -33.59 2.52 12.15
CA ASN A 115 -32.66 1.58 11.50
C ASN A 115 -31.42 2.29 10.89
N THR A 116 -30.47 2.74 11.73
CA THR A 116 -29.25 3.45 11.32
C THR A 116 -28.09 2.47 11.12
N MET A 117 -28.26 1.54 10.16
CA MET A 117 -27.39 0.41 9.77
C MET A 117 -26.44 -0.13 10.86
N PRO A 118 -26.87 -1.12 11.65
CA PRO A 118 -27.48 -0.99 12.98
C PRO A 118 -26.47 -0.47 14.01
N VAL A 119 -26.53 0.85 14.14
CA VAL A 119 -25.60 1.79 14.77
C VAL A 119 -24.13 1.64 14.35
N THR A 120 -23.98 1.46 13.03
CA THR A 120 -22.84 1.67 12.11
C THR A 120 -21.63 0.74 12.21
N LEU A 121 -21.56 -0.50 11.69
CA LEU A 121 -22.43 -1.43 10.99
C LEU A 121 -22.07 -2.87 11.46
N GLY A 122 -22.74 -3.43 12.45
CA GLY A 122 -22.50 -4.83 12.89
C GLY A 122 -22.28 -5.01 14.39
N ARG A 123 -22.75 -4.08 15.21
CA ARG A 123 -22.75 -4.19 16.68
C ARG A 123 -23.96 -4.99 17.15
N THR A 124 -24.13 -6.18 16.62
CA THR A 124 -25.23 -7.07 17.00
C THR A 124 -24.60 -8.37 17.49
N LYS A 125 -24.68 -8.62 18.79
CA LYS A 125 -24.00 -9.74 19.46
C LYS A 125 -22.50 -9.79 19.18
N ALA A 126 -21.84 -8.63 19.18
CA ALA A 126 -20.38 -8.55 19.07
C ALA A 126 -19.74 -9.05 20.38
N GLY A 127 -18.64 -9.80 20.30
CA GLY A 127 -17.99 -10.38 21.48
C GLY A 127 -17.40 -9.35 22.43
N LEU A 128 -17.58 -9.55 23.73
CA LEU A 128 -16.88 -8.81 24.79
C LEU A 128 -15.52 -9.47 25.07
N LYS A 129 -14.47 -8.67 25.25
CA LYS A 129 -13.15 -9.15 25.70
C LYS A 129 -13.27 -9.68 27.14
N ARG A 130 -12.46 -10.69 27.50
CA ARG A 130 -12.33 -11.13 28.91
C ARG A 130 -11.64 -10.02 29.70
N VAL A 131 -12.23 -9.62 30.82
CA VAL A 131 -11.68 -8.61 31.72
C VAL A 131 -11.93 -9.04 33.16
N GLU A 132 -10.85 -9.17 33.93
CA GLU A 132 -10.91 -9.60 35.34
C GLU A 132 -10.31 -8.56 36.31
N THR A 133 -9.90 -7.38 35.82
CA THR A 133 -9.28 -6.31 36.62
C THR A 133 -10.13 -5.04 36.61
N SER A 134 -9.94 -4.18 37.62
CA SER A 134 -10.71 -2.95 37.83
C SER A 134 -10.61 -1.93 36.69
N ASP A 135 -9.49 -1.93 35.96
CA ASP A 135 -9.19 -0.91 34.95
C ASP A 135 -9.63 -1.29 33.52
N GLY A 136 -10.30 -2.44 33.35
CA GLY A 136 -10.55 -3.02 32.03
C GLY A 136 -11.91 -2.66 31.41
N GLY A 137 -12.06 -1.44 30.93
CA GLY A 137 -13.14 -1.11 29.98
C GLY A 137 -12.80 -1.53 28.54
N MET A 138 -13.81 -1.66 27.68
CA MET A 138 -13.63 -1.73 26.22
C MET A 138 -14.14 -0.43 25.58
N THR A 139 -13.33 0.18 24.71
CA THR A 139 -13.76 1.36 23.94
C THR A 139 -14.12 0.97 22.52
N ILE A 140 -15.31 1.36 22.07
CA ILE A 140 -15.83 1.13 20.72
C ILE A 140 -16.01 2.45 19.99
N LYS A 141 -15.73 2.47 18.68
CA LYS A 141 -15.90 3.68 17.86
C LYS A 141 -17.27 3.71 17.20
N LEU A 142 -17.93 4.86 17.31
CA LEU A 142 -19.20 5.16 16.66
C LEU A 142 -19.01 6.36 15.72
N ASN A 143 -19.20 6.15 14.42
CA ASN A 143 -19.12 7.20 13.41
C ASN A 143 -20.42 7.26 12.62
N SER A 144 -21.19 8.34 12.81
CA SER A 144 -22.46 8.51 12.12
C SER A 144 -22.52 9.84 11.38
N ALA A 145 -22.86 9.77 10.10
CA ALA A 145 -23.17 10.95 9.28
C ALA A 145 -24.59 11.52 9.57
N LEU A 146 -25.37 10.83 10.40
CA LEU A 146 -26.74 11.19 10.76
C LEU A 146 -26.87 11.30 12.28
N ASN A 147 -27.84 12.08 12.76
CA ASN A 147 -28.20 12.06 14.18
C ASN A 147 -28.71 10.67 14.56
N VAL A 148 -28.24 10.14 15.70
CA VAL A 148 -28.66 8.85 16.25
C VAL A 148 -29.56 9.11 17.45
N GLY A 149 -30.86 8.87 17.29
CA GLY A 149 -31.84 9.01 18.37
C GLY A 149 -31.92 7.75 19.23
N GLU A 150 -32.05 7.94 20.55
CA GLU A 150 -32.20 6.85 21.54
C GLU A 150 -31.12 5.76 21.45
N TYR A 151 -29.85 6.15 21.31
CA TYR A 151 -28.72 5.24 21.33
C TYR A 151 -28.61 4.52 22.68
N ARG A 152 -28.51 3.19 22.66
CA ARG A 152 -28.29 2.36 23.85
C ARG A 152 -27.39 1.16 23.55
N VAL A 153 -26.75 0.63 24.59
CA VAL A 153 -25.92 -0.57 24.55
C VAL A 153 -26.56 -1.65 25.42
N GLU A 154 -26.70 -2.84 24.87
CA GLU A 154 -27.22 -4.02 25.54
C GLU A 154 -26.09 -5.02 25.77
N TYR A 155 -25.91 -5.46 27.01
CA TYR A 155 -24.90 -6.42 27.42
C TYR A 155 -25.55 -7.78 27.64
N ASN A 156 -25.11 -8.78 26.88
CA ASN A 156 -25.72 -10.09 26.81
C ASN A 156 -24.80 -11.13 27.45
N PHE A 157 -25.25 -11.75 28.53
CA PHE A 157 -24.52 -12.84 29.19
C PHE A 157 -24.70 -14.16 28.43
N SER A 158 -23.59 -14.87 28.22
CA SER A 158 -23.53 -16.09 27.39
C SER A 158 -24.09 -17.35 28.04
N GLY A 159 -24.28 -17.34 29.36
CA GLY A 159 -24.64 -18.53 30.12
C GLY A 159 -23.44 -19.32 30.63
N ASP A 160 -22.22 -18.77 30.58
CA ASP A 160 -21.02 -19.34 31.21
C ASP A 160 -20.22 -18.22 31.91
N GLY A 161 -19.65 -18.52 33.07
CA GLY A 161 -18.92 -17.54 33.88
C GLY A 161 -19.82 -16.50 34.57
N TYR A 162 -19.40 -15.24 34.57
CA TYR A 162 -20.16 -14.09 35.08
C TYR A 162 -19.98 -12.86 34.18
N LEU A 163 -20.90 -11.90 34.30
CA LEU A 163 -20.85 -10.57 33.68
C LEU A 163 -21.23 -9.52 34.72
N TYR A 164 -20.38 -8.52 34.91
CA TYR A 164 -20.61 -7.38 35.80
C TYR A 164 -20.49 -6.08 35.01
N VAL A 165 -21.55 -5.28 34.95
CA VAL A 165 -21.57 -4.00 34.21
C VAL A 165 -21.77 -2.86 35.20
N TYR A 166 -20.81 -1.93 35.25
CA TYR A 166 -20.77 -0.89 36.28
C TYR A 166 -20.71 0.55 35.73
N GLY A 167 -20.66 0.72 34.40
CA GLY A 167 -20.82 2.04 33.81
C GLY A 167 -20.60 2.11 32.30
N MET A 168 -20.88 3.29 31.73
CA MET A 168 -20.63 3.62 30.33
C MET A 168 -20.29 5.09 30.18
N GLU A 169 -19.34 5.40 29.31
CA GLU A 169 -18.95 6.76 28.95
C GLU A 169 -19.02 6.93 27.43
N ILE A 170 -19.62 8.03 26.96
CA ILE A 170 -19.66 8.41 25.55
C ILE A 170 -18.97 9.76 25.40
N GLN A 171 -17.84 9.79 24.70
CA GLN A 171 -17.07 11.00 24.45
C GLN A 171 -17.03 11.32 22.95
N GLU A 172 -17.49 12.51 22.57
CA GLU A 172 -17.33 13.01 21.20
C GLU A 172 -15.84 13.20 20.87
N THR A 173 -15.42 12.81 19.67
CA THR A 173 -14.07 12.99 19.15
C THR A 173 -14.00 14.09 18.11
N ASN A 174 -12.80 14.61 17.83
CA ASN A 174 -12.61 15.63 16.80
C ASN A 174 -12.57 15.05 15.37
N TRP A 175 -12.70 13.74 15.21
CA TRP A 175 -12.54 13.09 13.91
C TRP A 175 -13.55 13.60 12.87
N TRP A 176 -14.84 13.71 13.20
CA TRP A 176 -15.85 14.21 12.25
C TRP A 176 -15.60 15.66 11.81
N LYS A 177 -15.01 16.49 12.69
CA LYS A 177 -14.64 17.89 12.40
C LYS A 177 -13.47 17.94 11.41
N ILE A 178 -12.46 17.10 11.65
CA ILE A 178 -11.31 16.94 10.73
C ILE A 178 -11.78 16.34 9.40
N TYR A 179 -12.63 15.33 9.44
CA TYR A 179 -13.20 14.69 8.25
C TYR A 179 -13.99 15.68 7.41
N LEU A 180 -14.82 16.53 8.03
CA LEU A 180 -15.53 17.60 7.32
C LEU A 180 -14.56 18.58 6.63
N LEU A 181 -13.49 18.99 7.32
CA LEU A 181 -12.44 19.82 6.73
C LEU A 181 -11.78 19.13 5.53
N LEU A 182 -11.42 17.84 5.65
CA LEU A 182 -10.84 17.07 4.55
C LEU A 182 -11.80 16.94 3.36
N VAL A 183 -13.10 16.75 3.60
CA VAL A 183 -14.13 16.73 2.56
C VAL A 183 -14.22 18.09 1.87
N VAL A 184 -14.28 19.19 2.62
CA VAL A 184 -14.32 20.55 2.06
C VAL A 184 -13.08 20.84 1.22
N LEU A 185 -11.88 20.48 1.70
CA LEU A 185 -10.64 20.63 0.95
C LEU A 185 -10.65 19.78 -0.33
N SER A 186 -11.17 18.55 -0.27
CA SER A 186 -11.27 17.65 -1.43
C SER A 186 -12.26 18.17 -2.47
N VAL A 187 -13.43 18.64 -2.04
CA VAL A 187 -14.44 19.26 -2.92
C VAL A 187 -13.88 20.53 -3.55
N SER A 188 -13.19 21.38 -2.77
CA SER A 188 -12.53 22.59 -3.29
C SER A 188 -11.46 22.25 -4.32
N LEU A 189 -10.67 21.19 -4.10
CA LEU A 189 -9.70 20.70 -5.07
C LEU A 189 -10.38 20.24 -6.37
N ILE A 190 -11.51 19.54 -6.27
CA ILE A 190 -12.30 19.09 -7.43
C ILE A 190 -12.89 20.29 -8.18
N VAL A 191 -13.48 21.26 -7.48
CA VAL A 191 -14.04 22.48 -8.09
C VAL A 191 -12.96 23.26 -8.81
N ASN A 192 -11.81 23.49 -8.16
CA ASN A 192 -10.66 24.15 -8.76
C ASN A 192 -10.10 23.38 -9.96
N GLY A 193 -10.06 22.04 -9.88
CA GLY A 193 -9.69 21.18 -11.00
C GLY A 193 -10.67 21.33 -12.17
N CYS A 194 -11.98 21.31 -11.92
CA CYS A 194 -13.02 21.51 -12.93
C CYS A 194 -12.94 22.90 -13.59
N MET A 195 -12.63 23.94 -12.81
CA MET A 195 -12.40 25.30 -13.32
C MET A 195 -11.14 25.36 -14.20
N ALA A 196 -10.02 24.79 -13.74
CA ALA A 196 -8.80 24.72 -14.53
C ALA A 196 -9.02 23.93 -15.84
N LEU A 197 -9.85 22.88 -15.80
CA LEU A 197 -10.23 22.10 -16.98
C LEU A 197 -11.16 22.86 -17.92
N SER A 198 -12.10 23.66 -17.41
CA SER A 198 -13.01 24.44 -18.25
C SER A 198 -12.27 25.56 -18.99
N GLU A 199 -11.22 26.10 -18.38
CA GLU A 199 -10.31 27.11 -18.94
C GLU A 199 -9.23 26.55 -19.86
N CYS A 200 -8.99 25.24 -19.80
CA CYS A 200 -8.05 24.59 -20.68
C CYS A 200 -8.52 24.71 -22.14
N GLU A 201 -7.85 25.57 -22.91
CA GLU A 201 -8.16 25.80 -24.33
C GLU A 201 -7.97 24.53 -25.18
N ASP A 202 -7.00 23.68 -24.80
CA ASP A 202 -6.74 22.42 -25.49
C ASP A 202 -7.77 21.34 -25.10
N LYS A 203 -8.79 21.20 -25.95
CA LYS A 203 -9.83 20.16 -25.84
C LYS A 203 -9.26 18.74 -25.70
N LYS A 204 -8.06 18.46 -26.24
CA LYS A 204 -7.41 17.15 -26.12
C LYS A 204 -6.91 16.95 -24.70
N VAL A 205 -6.16 17.89 -24.16
CA VAL A 205 -5.66 17.83 -22.77
C VAL A 205 -6.84 17.72 -21.81
N ARG A 206 -7.89 18.53 -21.99
CA ARG A 206 -9.11 18.44 -21.20
C ARG A 206 -9.75 17.05 -21.23
N GLY A 207 -9.88 16.47 -22.42
CA GLY A 207 -10.43 15.11 -22.57
C GLY A 207 -9.56 14.04 -21.89
N ASP A 208 -8.25 14.22 -21.86
CA ASP A 208 -7.33 13.28 -21.18
C ASP A 208 -7.56 13.28 -19.67
N PHE A 209 -7.70 14.45 -19.06
CA PHE A 209 -8.00 14.57 -17.63
C PHE A 209 -9.36 13.99 -17.27
N VAL A 210 -10.39 14.18 -18.12
CA VAL A 210 -11.70 13.57 -17.91
C VAL A 210 -11.60 12.03 -17.94
N VAL A 211 -10.88 11.47 -18.92
CA VAL A 211 -10.66 10.02 -18.98
C VAL A 211 -9.87 9.53 -17.76
N ALA A 212 -8.85 10.27 -17.33
CA ALA A 212 -8.08 9.94 -16.14
C ALA A 212 -8.95 9.88 -14.87
N ALA A 213 -9.82 10.89 -14.68
CA ALA A 213 -10.72 10.96 -13.53
C ALA A 213 -11.74 9.80 -13.54
N ILE A 214 -12.37 9.54 -14.70
CA ILE A 214 -13.30 8.42 -14.83
C ILE A 214 -12.61 7.10 -14.54
N LEU A 215 -11.40 6.89 -15.09
CA LEU A 215 -10.64 5.67 -14.89
C LEU A 215 -10.24 5.46 -13.42
N ALA A 216 -9.82 6.53 -12.73
CA ALA A 216 -9.46 6.49 -11.31
C ALA A 216 -10.65 6.15 -10.40
N VAL A 217 -11.84 6.68 -10.71
CA VAL A 217 -13.09 6.33 -10.01
C VAL A 217 -13.52 4.90 -10.32
N PHE A 218 -13.50 4.51 -11.61
CA PHE A 218 -13.93 3.18 -12.05
C PHE A 218 -13.11 2.06 -11.42
N VAL A 219 -11.78 2.18 -11.41
CA VAL A 219 -10.91 1.17 -10.80
C VAL A 219 -11.01 1.15 -9.27
N SER A 220 -11.64 2.16 -8.66
CA SER A 220 -11.80 2.30 -7.22
C SER A 220 -13.23 2.01 -6.75
N LEU A 221 -14.11 1.52 -7.63
CA LEU A 221 -15.53 1.27 -7.29
C LEU A 221 -15.73 0.43 -6.01
N PRO A 222 -14.97 -0.67 -5.77
CA PRO A 222 -15.14 -1.46 -4.55
C PRO A 222 -14.77 -0.72 -3.25
N LEU A 223 -14.08 0.42 -3.32
CA LEU A 223 -13.70 1.18 -2.13
C LEU A 223 -14.88 1.95 -1.53
N PHE A 224 -15.95 2.18 -2.32
CA PHE A 224 -17.13 2.92 -1.87
C PHE A 224 -18.12 2.05 -1.07
N ASP A 225 -17.90 0.75 -0.98
CA ASP A 225 -18.66 -0.13 -0.10
C ASP A 225 -18.40 0.19 1.38
N PRO A 226 -19.31 -0.15 2.30
CA PRO A 226 -19.11 0.09 3.73
C PRO A 226 -18.09 -0.85 4.39
N TYR A 227 -17.61 -1.89 3.71
CA TYR A 227 -16.66 -2.90 4.22
C TYR A 227 -15.40 -3.03 3.34
N LEU A 228 -14.42 -3.81 3.77
CA LEU A 228 -13.26 -4.19 2.95
C LEU A 228 -13.48 -5.56 2.30
N MET A 229 -13.07 -5.68 1.04
CA MET A 229 -12.94 -6.98 0.39
C MET A 229 -11.75 -7.71 1.01
N THR A 230 -11.97 -8.91 1.54
CA THR A 230 -10.89 -9.64 2.22
C THR A 230 -9.82 -10.08 1.23
N GLY A 231 -8.59 -9.67 1.48
CA GLY A 231 -7.42 -10.07 0.72
C GLY A 231 -6.42 -10.85 1.58
N HIS A 232 -5.60 -11.68 0.94
CA HIS A 232 -4.71 -12.63 1.63
C HIS A 232 -3.75 -11.95 2.63
N ASP A 233 -3.12 -10.85 2.23
CA ASP A 233 -2.14 -10.13 3.06
C ASP A 233 -2.77 -8.92 3.77
N MET A 234 -4.10 -8.77 3.71
CA MET A 234 -4.78 -7.54 4.13
C MET A 234 -4.55 -7.24 5.61
N GLY A 235 -4.81 -8.21 6.49
CA GLY A 235 -4.71 -8.00 7.92
C GLY A 235 -3.30 -7.64 8.37
N PHE A 236 -2.27 -8.33 7.85
CA PHE A 236 -0.87 -7.94 8.02
C PHE A 236 -0.59 -6.48 7.67
N HIS A 237 -1.16 -5.96 6.58
CA HIS A 237 -0.96 -4.59 6.17
C HIS A 237 -1.78 -3.57 6.97
N LEU A 238 -2.94 -3.94 7.51
CA LEU A 238 -3.70 -3.10 8.44
C LEU A 238 -2.95 -2.96 9.77
N GLU A 239 -2.40 -4.06 10.28
CA GLU A 239 -1.54 -4.07 11.47
C GLU A 239 -0.32 -3.17 11.28
N ARG A 240 0.32 -3.21 10.11
CA ARG A 240 1.42 -2.28 9.77
C ARG A 240 1.01 -0.81 9.86
N ILE A 241 -0.21 -0.46 9.45
CA ILE A 241 -0.71 0.92 9.52
C ILE A 241 -0.92 1.34 10.99
N GLU A 242 -1.53 0.47 11.81
CA GLU A 242 -1.72 0.71 13.24
C GLU A 242 -0.38 0.86 13.96
N ALA A 243 0.51 -0.08 13.75
CA ALA A 243 1.84 -0.12 14.33
C ALA A 243 2.67 1.12 13.96
N LEU A 244 2.61 1.55 12.68
CA LEU A 244 3.24 2.78 12.23
C LEU A 244 2.63 4.01 12.91
N ALA A 245 1.31 4.09 13.02
CA ALA A 245 0.64 5.19 13.71
C ALA A 245 1.00 5.25 15.20
N ALA A 246 1.07 4.11 15.89
CA ALA A 246 1.48 3.99 17.29
C ALA A 246 2.94 4.47 17.49
N ASN A 247 3.86 3.98 16.67
CA ASN A 247 5.28 4.36 16.72
C ASN A 247 5.49 5.87 16.51
N LEU A 248 4.76 6.48 15.57
CA LEU A 248 4.83 7.91 15.31
C LEU A 248 4.32 8.74 16.50
N LYS A 249 3.26 8.30 17.19
CA LYS A 249 2.72 8.98 18.39
C LYS A 249 3.71 9.01 19.56
N VAL A 250 4.55 7.98 19.69
CA VAL A 250 5.60 7.91 20.73
C VAL A 250 6.94 8.52 20.28
N GLY A 251 6.97 9.18 19.11
CA GLY A 251 8.14 9.92 18.61
C GLY A 251 9.17 9.07 17.86
N GLN A 252 8.85 7.83 17.51
CA GLN A 252 9.73 6.96 16.71
C GLN A 252 9.58 7.28 15.22
N PHE A 253 10.36 8.27 14.73
CA PHE A 253 10.42 8.64 13.32
C PHE A 253 11.86 8.58 12.78
N PRO A 254 12.16 7.78 11.74
CA PRO A 254 11.30 6.77 11.10
C PRO A 254 10.95 5.61 12.05
N SER A 255 9.82 4.95 11.79
CA SER A 255 9.43 3.71 12.50
C SER A 255 10.40 2.57 12.17
N ARG A 256 10.77 1.78 13.18
CA ARG A 256 11.69 0.65 13.09
C ARG A 256 11.12 -0.59 13.76
N ILE A 257 10.73 -0.47 15.03
CA ILE A 257 10.19 -1.58 15.82
C ILE A 257 8.87 -1.16 16.44
N SER A 258 7.86 -1.94 16.11
CA SER A 258 6.52 -1.81 16.63
C SER A 258 6.40 -2.56 17.94
N ALA A 259 6.57 -1.85 19.05
CA ALA A 259 6.67 -2.47 20.37
C ALA A 259 5.38 -3.20 20.78
N ASP A 260 4.21 -2.77 20.30
CA ASP A 260 2.90 -3.32 20.68
C ASP A 260 2.54 -4.60 19.88
N TRP A 261 3.23 -4.88 18.78
CA TRP A 261 2.96 -6.05 17.95
C TRP A 261 3.40 -7.36 18.63
N LEU A 262 2.72 -8.46 18.32
CA LEU A 262 2.93 -9.80 18.90
C LEU A 262 2.71 -9.80 20.43
N ASN A 263 1.59 -9.25 20.89
CA ASN A 263 1.26 -9.10 22.32
C ASN A 263 2.29 -8.25 23.08
N GLY A 264 2.78 -7.18 22.45
CA GLY A 264 3.76 -6.29 23.03
C GLY A 264 5.20 -6.82 23.08
N LYS A 265 5.52 -7.88 22.33
CA LYS A 265 6.88 -8.45 22.22
C LYS A 265 7.76 -7.70 21.23
N GLY A 266 7.19 -6.89 20.36
CA GLY A 266 7.94 -6.11 19.39
C GLY A 266 8.17 -6.84 18.08
N TYR A 267 7.91 -6.18 16.95
CA TYR A 267 8.14 -6.74 15.61
C TYR A 267 8.76 -5.71 14.67
N ALA A 268 9.77 -6.14 13.90
CA ALA A 268 10.60 -5.24 13.07
C ALA A 268 10.14 -5.13 11.60
N ALA A 269 8.84 -5.26 11.33
CA ALA A 269 8.30 -5.20 9.96
C ALA A 269 8.73 -3.93 9.20
N SER A 270 8.79 -2.77 9.88
CA SER A 270 9.19 -1.47 9.31
C SER A 270 10.64 -1.40 8.85
N ILE A 271 11.51 -2.33 9.29
CA ILE A 271 12.88 -2.44 8.78
C ILE A 271 12.91 -3.23 7.48
N PHE A 272 12.08 -4.27 7.38
CA PHE A 272 12.07 -5.17 6.22
C PHE A 272 11.17 -4.69 5.08
N TYR A 273 10.11 -3.93 5.38
CA TYR A 273 9.27 -3.29 4.38
C TYR A 273 9.47 -1.78 4.39
N GLY A 274 9.56 -1.18 3.21
CA GLY A 274 9.50 0.27 3.09
C GLY A 274 8.12 0.80 3.53
N ASP A 275 8.12 1.71 4.49
CA ASP A 275 6.91 2.34 5.05
C ASP A 275 6.61 3.72 4.46
N LEU A 276 7.45 4.23 3.55
CA LEU A 276 7.36 5.60 3.03
C LEU A 276 5.94 5.96 2.56
N PHE A 277 5.30 5.06 1.81
CA PHE A 277 3.95 5.29 1.30
C PHE A 277 2.85 5.00 2.33
N LEU A 278 3.12 4.13 3.31
CA LEU A 278 2.21 3.86 4.44
C LEU A 278 2.14 5.00 5.45
N LEU A 279 3.06 5.97 5.38
CA LEU A 279 2.92 7.23 6.14
C LEU A 279 1.59 7.94 5.81
N ILE A 280 1.07 7.82 4.58
CA ILE A 280 -0.21 8.43 4.20
C ILE A 280 -1.38 7.88 5.04
N PRO A 281 -1.67 6.56 5.04
CA PRO A 281 -2.72 6.01 5.89
C PRO A 281 -2.40 6.12 7.39
N ALA A 282 -1.14 6.03 7.81
CA ALA A 282 -0.78 6.18 9.22
C ALA A 282 -1.06 7.59 9.76
N LEU A 283 -0.79 8.64 8.98
CA LEU A 283 -1.15 10.01 9.35
C LEU A 283 -2.67 10.18 9.47
N LEU A 284 -3.45 9.57 8.59
CA LEU A 284 -4.91 9.56 8.72
C LEU A 284 -5.35 8.83 10.01
N ARG A 285 -4.68 7.73 10.39
CA ARG A 285 -4.95 7.08 11.69
C ARG A 285 -4.64 7.96 12.88
N ILE A 286 -3.54 8.71 12.85
CA ILE A 286 -3.19 9.66 13.90
C ILE A 286 -4.25 10.77 14.01
N LEU A 287 -4.79 11.24 12.89
CA LEU A 287 -5.86 12.24 12.85
C LEU A 287 -7.22 11.73 13.36
N GLY A 288 -7.39 10.42 13.51
CA GLY A 288 -8.60 9.80 14.07
C GLY A 288 -9.41 8.94 13.11
N ALA A 289 -8.98 8.78 11.84
CA ALA A 289 -9.64 7.91 10.88
C ALA A 289 -9.68 6.47 11.39
N SER A 290 -10.64 5.65 10.93
CA SER A 290 -10.54 4.19 11.10
C SER A 290 -9.45 3.61 10.17
N VAL A 291 -8.90 2.44 10.53
CA VAL A 291 -7.90 1.74 9.69
C VAL A 291 -8.45 1.39 8.33
N GLN A 292 -9.73 1.01 8.28
CA GLN A 292 -10.44 0.78 7.05
C GLN A 292 -10.47 2.02 6.14
N LEU A 293 -10.85 3.19 6.67
CA LEU A 293 -10.91 4.41 5.86
C LEU A 293 -9.52 4.87 5.41
N ALA A 294 -8.53 4.77 6.30
CA ALA A 294 -7.14 5.06 5.96
C ALA A 294 -6.64 4.17 4.82
N TYR A 295 -6.90 2.85 4.89
CA TYR A 295 -6.51 1.89 3.87
C TYR A 295 -7.24 2.11 2.53
N LYS A 296 -8.55 2.36 2.55
CA LYS A 296 -9.32 2.72 1.34
C LYS A 296 -8.79 3.99 0.68
N THR A 297 -8.50 5.01 1.48
CA THR A 297 -7.93 6.27 0.98
C THR A 297 -6.56 6.02 0.33
N TYR A 298 -5.73 5.17 0.94
CA TYR A 298 -4.45 4.78 0.37
C TYR A 298 -4.60 4.08 -0.98
N ILE A 299 -5.50 3.09 -1.11
CA ILE A 299 -5.76 2.40 -2.39
C ILE A 299 -6.24 3.40 -3.45
N PHE A 300 -7.15 4.31 -3.10
CA PHE A 300 -7.64 5.34 -4.04
C PHE A 300 -6.49 6.23 -4.53
N VAL A 301 -5.61 6.69 -3.64
CA VAL A 301 -4.43 7.48 -4.00
C VAL A 301 -3.51 6.69 -4.93
N VAL A 302 -3.22 5.42 -4.62
CA VAL A 302 -2.40 4.56 -5.48
C VAL A 302 -3.02 4.38 -6.86
N ASN A 303 -4.34 4.18 -6.95
CA ASN A 303 -5.07 4.11 -8.22
C ASN A 303 -4.96 5.41 -9.02
N ALA A 304 -5.22 6.56 -8.40
CA ALA A 304 -5.13 7.87 -9.04
C ALA A 304 -3.70 8.17 -9.54
N VAL A 305 -2.69 7.90 -8.71
CA VAL A 305 -1.27 8.08 -9.08
C VAL A 305 -0.87 7.11 -10.19
N THR A 306 -1.34 5.85 -10.16
CA THR A 306 -1.09 4.90 -11.26
C THR A 306 -1.61 5.46 -12.58
N VAL A 307 -2.87 5.93 -12.61
CA VAL A 307 -3.48 6.53 -13.81
C VAL A 307 -2.66 7.72 -14.30
N ALA A 308 -2.33 8.66 -13.41
CA ALA A 308 -1.57 9.85 -13.76
C ALA A 308 -0.18 9.52 -14.31
N VAL A 309 0.55 8.62 -13.65
CA VAL A 309 1.91 8.21 -14.04
C VAL A 309 1.88 7.41 -15.34
N SER A 310 0.94 6.47 -15.52
CA SER A 310 0.83 5.71 -16.77
C SER A 310 0.47 6.61 -17.94
N MET A 311 -0.48 7.54 -17.76
CA MET A 311 -0.85 8.49 -18.81
C MET A 311 0.31 9.42 -19.17
N TYR A 312 1.02 9.94 -18.17
CA TYR A 312 2.21 10.76 -18.41
C TYR A 312 3.29 9.96 -19.18
N CYS A 313 3.64 8.76 -18.72
CA CYS A 313 4.70 7.97 -19.32
C CYS A 313 4.35 7.53 -20.74
N PHE A 314 3.14 7.00 -20.95
CA PHE A 314 2.72 6.51 -22.26
C PHE A 314 2.52 7.65 -23.26
N ARG A 315 2.15 8.85 -22.81
CA ARG A 315 2.16 10.05 -23.66
C ARG A 315 3.55 10.49 -24.12
N LYS A 316 4.58 10.19 -23.33
CA LYS A 316 5.98 10.44 -23.70
C LYS A 316 6.59 9.31 -24.53
N LEU A 317 5.99 8.13 -24.53
CA LEU A 317 6.48 6.94 -25.25
C LEU A 317 5.72 6.68 -26.56
N ILE A 318 4.46 7.08 -26.67
CA ILE A 318 3.57 6.77 -27.79
C ILE A 318 3.07 8.07 -28.40
N VAL A 319 3.41 8.30 -29.67
CA VAL A 319 3.01 9.52 -30.41
C VAL A 319 1.49 9.59 -30.61
N SER A 320 0.83 8.46 -30.83
CA SER A 320 -0.63 8.41 -30.95
C SER A 320 -1.29 8.75 -29.61
N ARG A 321 -2.04 9.87 -29.59
CA ARG A 321 -2.89 10.27 -28.45
C ARG A 321 -3.81 9.14 -28.00
N LEU A 322 -4.54 8.56 -28.95
CA LEU A 322 -5.48 7.48 -28.67
C LEU A 322 -4.74 6.24 -28.15
N GLY A 323 -3.63 5.88 -28.79
CA GLY A 323 -2.79 4.74 -28.37
C GLY A 323 -2.28 4.88 -26.94
N ALA A 324 -1.81 6.06 -26.54
CA ALA A 324 -1.32 6.33 -25.19
C ALA A 324 -2.43 6.25 -24.12
N ILE A 325 -3.63 6.78 -24.41
CA ILE A 325 -4.78 6.69 -23.51
C ILE A 325 -5.20 5.22 -23.34
N ILE A 326 -5.34 4.48 -24.44
CA ILE A 326 -5.78 3.08 -24.39
C ILE A 326 -4.73 2.20 -23.71
N ALA A 327 -3.44 2.43 -23.95
CA ALA A 327 -2.37 1.77 -23.20
C ALA A 327 -2.52 2.01 -21.68
N SER A 328 -2.89 3.22 -21.27
CA SER A 328 -3.09 3.55 -19.85
C SER A 328 -4.30 2.82 -19.27
N ILE A 329 -5.40 2.74 -20.01
CA ILE A 329 -6.60 1.96 -19.63
C ILE A 329 -6.24 0.49 -19.46
N VAL A 330 -5.57 -0.12 -20.43
CA VAL A 330 -5.14 -1.53 -20.39
C VAL A 330 -4.22 -1.79 -19.20
N TYR A 331 -3.31 -0.86 -18.89
CA TYR A 331 -2.39 -0.98 -17.77
C TYR A 331 -3.09 -0.92 -16.41
N VAL A 332 -3.98 0.06 -16.22
CA VAL A 332 -4.68 0.29 -14.95
C VAL A 332 -5.71 -0.81 -14.66
N LEU A 333 -6.37 -1.32 -15.70
CA LEU A 333 -7.39 -2.37 -15.63
C LEU A 333 -6.83 -3.79 -15.84
N ALA A 334 -5.51 -3.94 -15.88
CA ALA A 334 -4.89 -5.24 -16.08
C ALA A 334 -5.30 -6.22 -14.97
N PRO A 335 -5.74 -7.45 -15.29
CA PRO A 335 -6.24 -8.38 -14.29
C PRO A 335 -5.23 -8.70 -13.19
N TYR A 336 -3.94 -8.82 -13.54
CA TYR A 336 -2.86 -9.04 -12.57
C TYR A 336 -2.73 -7.88 -11.55
N ARG A 337 -2.94 -6.63 -11.99
CA ARG A 337 -2.92 -5.47 -11.09
C ARG A 337 -4.12 -5.49 -10.15
N LEU A 338 -5.31 -5.77 -10.67
CA LEU A 338 -6.53 -5.89 -9.85
C LEU A 338 -6.42 -7.04 -8.84
N LEU A 339 -5.78 -8.16 -9.23
CA LEU A 339 -5.45 -9.27 -8.35
C LEU A 339 -4.59 -8.83 -7.17
N CYS A 340 -3.55 -8.04 -7.43
CA CYS A 340 -2.69 -7.52 -6.37
C CYS A 340 -3.45 -6.58 -5.42
N LEU A 341 -4.38 -5.78 -5.94
CA LEU A 341 -5.19 -4.85 -5.16
C LEU A 341 -6.22 -5.57 -4.27
N TYR A 342 -7.04 -6.45 -4.85
CA TYR A 342 -8.27 -6.91 -4.21
C TYR A 342 -8.25 -8.37 -3.73
N SER A 343 -7.57 -9.30 -4.42
CA SER A 343 -7.44 -10.69 -3.92
C SER A 343 -6.27 -10.87 -2.99
N ARG A 344 -5.10 -10.36 -3.37
CA ARG A 344 -3.89 -10.54 -2.55
C ARG A 344 -3.77 -9.48 -1.46
N ALA A 345 -4.32 -8.28 -1.70
CA ALA A 345 -4.03 -7.10 -0.90
C ALA A 345 -2.51 -6.87 -0.72
N ALA A 346 -1.73 -7.15 -1.77
CA ALA A 346 -0.27 -7.08 -1.74
C ALA A 346 0.21 -5.62 -1.85
N VAL A 347 0.15 -4.90 -0.73
CA VAL A 347 0.31 -3.43 -0.66
C VAL A 347 1.58 -2.94 -1.32
N GLY A 348 2.70 -3.58 -1.03
CA GLY A 348 3.96 -3.22 -1.64
C GLY A 348 3.95 -3.39 -3.16
N GLU A 349 3.42 -4.51 -3.65
CA GLU A 349 3.50 -4.90 -5.06
C GLU A 349 2.59 -4.05 -5.95
N TYR A 350 1.33 -3.81 -5.55
CA TYR A 350 0.46 -2.94 -6.34
C TYR A 350 0.93 -1.47 -6.31
N THR A 351 1.61 -1.03 -5.25
CA THR A 351 2.24 0.29 -5.18
C THR A 351 3.45 0.36 -6.10
N ALA A 352 4.26 -0.70 -6.19
CA ALA A 352 5.42 -0.78 -7.08
C ALA A 352 5.03 -0.61 -8.55
N LEU A 353 3.84 -1.09 -8.95
CA LEU A 353 3.33 -0.95 -10.31
C LEU A 353 3.17 0.53 -10.74
N ILE A 354 2.98 1.49 -9.83
CA ILE A 354 3.02 2.94 -10.19
C ILE A 354 4.31 3.27 -10.96
N PHE A 355 5.42 2.67 -10.56
CA PHE A 355 6.77 3.08 -10.96
C PHE A 355 7.31 2.31 -12.17
N TYR A 356 6.67 1.21 -12.57
CA TYR A 356 7.11 0.40 -13.72
C TYR A 356 7.15 1.23 -15.03
N PRO A 357 6.12 2.04 -15.37
CA PRO A 357 6.18 2.94 -16.53
C PRO A 357 7.32 3.98 -16.45
N LEU A 358 7.64 4.48 -15.24
CA LEU A 358 8.71 5.46 -15.03
C LEU A 358 10.10 4.87 -15.26
N VAL A 359 10.33 3.65 -14.76
CA VAL A 359 11.57 2.91 -15.01
C VAL A 359 11.75 2.70 -16.51
N PHE A 360 10.71 2.23 -17.21
CA PHE A 360 10.78 2.02 -18.65
C PHE A 360 11.02 3.33 -19.42
N LEU A 361 10.29 4.40 -19.11
CA LEU A 361 10.53 5.73 -19.70
C LEU A 361 11.97 6.22 -19.45
N GLY A 362 12.47 6.04 -18.23
CA GLY A 362 13.84 6.38 -17.85
C GLY A 362 14.89 5.61 -18.65
N LEU A 363 14.69 4.30 -18.86
CA LEU A 363 15.58 3.48 -19.69
C LEU A 363 15.57 3.92 -21.16
N MET A 364 14.39 4.20 -21.72
CA MET A 364 14.28 4.66 -23.11
C MET A 364 15.00 6.00 -23.32
N ARG A 365 14.86 6.94 -22.36
CA ARG A 365 15.59 8.22 -22.35
C ARG A 365 17.09 8.01 -22.16
N LEU A 366 17.51 7.14 -21.24
CA LEU A 366 18.91 6.84 -20.98
C LEU A 366 19.60 6.24 -22.20
N TYR A 367 18.94 5.38 -22.97
CA TYR A 367 19.52 4.75 -24.16
C TYR A 367 19.29 5.53 -25.46
N GLY A 368 18.60 6.68 -25.38
CA GLY A 368 18.25 7.49 -26.55
C GLY A 368 17.43 6.70 -27.57
N ILE A 369 16.57 5.79 -27.10
CA ILE A 369 15.70 5.00 -27.99
C ILE A 369 14.39 5.76 -28.11
N SER A 370 14.15 6.34 -29.29
CA SER A 370 12.87 6.94 -29.65
C SER A 370 11.91 5.85 -30.10
N VAL A 371 10.66 5.94 -29.65
CA VAL A 371 9.58 5.09 -30.16
C VAL A 371 8.65 6.00 -30.97
N GLY A 372 8.74 5.88 -32.28
CA GLY A 372 7.74 6.42 -33.19
C GLY A 372 7.79 7.91 -33.54
N MET A 373 8.95 8.54 -33.56
CA MET A 373 9.12 9.94 -34.00
C MET A 373 9.39 10.02 -35.51
N ASN A 374 8.58 10.77 -36.25
CA ASN A 374 8.93 11.17 -37.62
C ASN A 374 10.00 12.26 -37.55
N GLY A 375 11.08 12.08 -38.33
CA GLY A 375 11.99 13.13 -38.81
C GLY A 375 12.44 14.21 -37.83
N GLY A 376 13.70 14.13 -37.41
CA GLY A 376 14.35 15.16 -36.60
C GLY A 376 14.41 14.78 -35.14
N VAL A 377 15.61 14.92 -34.58
CA VAL A 377 15.91 14.82 -33.16
C VAL A 377 15.14 15.94 -32.42
N THR A 378 13.85 15.76 -32.11
CA THR A 378 13.08 16.72 -31.28
C THR A 378 11.76 16.09 -30.83
N GLY A 379 11.65 15.66 -29.55
CA GLY A 379 10.36 15.26 -28.92
C GLY A 379 10.42 14.22 -27.78
N CYS A 380 11.52 13.49 -27.57
CA CYS A 380 12.13 13.61 -26.23
C CYS A 380 12.66 15.03 -26.25
N ALA A 381 12.27 15.91 -25.33
CA ALA A 381 12.78 17.27 -25.36
C ALA A 381 14.29 17.22 -25.59
N ASN A 382 14.74 17.57 -26.80
CA ASN A 382 15.96 18.31 -26.88
C ASN A 382 15.64 19.47 -25.96
N VAL A 383 16.42 19.50 -24.92
CA VAL A 383 16.52 20.58 -23.95
C VAL A 383 16.52 21.92 -24.75
N GLU A 384 16.99 21.91 -26.00
CA GLU A 384 16.99 23.02 -26.98
C GLU A 384 15.61 23.58 -27.39
N ASP A 385 14.53 22.80 -27.52
CA ASP A 385 13.19 23.33 -27.89
C ASP A 385 12.50 24.05 -26.71
N SER A 386 13.06 23.87 -25.51
CA SER A 386 12.76 24.67 -24.32
C SER A 386 13.69 25.89 -24.17
N GLY A 387 14.65 26.11 -25.08
CA GLY A 387 15.72 27.09 -24.92
C GLY A 387 16.80 26.68 -23.90
N ILE A 388 16.88 25.38 -23.57
CA ILE A 388 17.74 24.86 -22.51
C ILE A 388 18.89 24.08 -23.16
N ASP A 389 20.09 24.15 -22.61
CA ASP A 389 21.26 23.47 -23.18
C ASP A 389 21.29 21.96 -22.82
N GLY A 390 21.26 21.08 -23.82
CA GLY A 390 21.18 19.61 -23.65
C GLY A 390 22.41 18.96 -22.99
N ASN A 391 23.50 19.72 -22.91
CA ASN A 391 24.77 19.30 -22.32
C ASN A 391 24.92 19.73 -20.84
N GLY A 392 23.95 20.47 -20.29
CA GLY A 392 23.96 20.95 -18.91
C GLY A 392 23.37 19.97 -17.89
N LEU A 393 23.53 20.30 -16.61
CA LEU A 393 22.99 19.55 -15.47
C LEU A 393 21.46 19.35 -15.57
N HIS A 394 20.73 20.29 -16.17
CA HIS A 394 19.28 20.18 -16.38
C HIS A 394 18.89 19.07 -17.35
N GLY A 395 19.55 18.99 -18.51
CA GLY A 395 19.28 17.94 -19.49
C GLY A 395 19.54 16.55 -18.92
N LEU A 396 20.61 16.42 -18.13
CA LEU A 396 20.94 15.20 -17.41
C LEU A 396 19.86 14.84 -16.37
N LEU A 397 19.40 15.80 -15.57
CA LEU A 397 18.35 15.56 -14.58
C LEU A 397 17.03 15.14 -15.24
N VAL A 398 16.57 15.82 -16.29
CA VAL A 398 15.34 15.45 -17.01
C VAL A 398 15.42 14.05 -17.63
N ARG A 399 16.62 13.63 -18.05
CA ARG A 399 16.87 12.29 -18.61
C ARG A 399 16.81 11.19 -17.54
N LEU A 400 17.43 11.42 -16.38
CA LEU A 400 17.61 10.40 -15.34
C LEU A 400 16.49 10.36 -14.30
N LEU A 401 15.79 11.48 -14.04
CA LEU A 401 14.83 11.59 -12.95
C LEU A 401 13.69 10.54 -12.99
N PRO A 402 13.09 10.20 -14.15
CA PRO A 402 12.09 9.11 -14.19
C PRO A 402 12.65 7.77 -13.71
N LEU A 403 13.90 7.46 -14.07
CA LEU A 403 14.56 6.23 -13.63
C LEU A 403 14.87 6.26 -12.13
N VAL A 404 15.40 7.39 -11.63
CA VAL A 404 15.71 7.58 -10.21
C VAL A 404 14.44 7.48 -9.35
N ILE A 405 13.37 8.20 -9.72
CA ILE A 405 12.07 8.13 -9.02
C ILE A 405 11.47 6.73 -9.13
N GLY A 406 11.53 6.12 -10.31
CA GLY A 406 10.98 4.79 -10.55
C GLY A 406 11.63 3.72 -9.67
N VAL A 407 12.96 3.63 -9.68
CA VAL A 407 13.71 2.65 -8.88
C VAL A 407 13.59 2.94 -7.39
N THR A 408 13.69 4.21 -6.97
CA THR A 408 13.52 4.61 -5.57
C THR A 408 12.12 4.27 -5.07
N GLY A 409 11.07 4.54 -5.85
CA GLY A 409 9.70 4.20 -5.49
C GLY A 409 9.50 2.71 -5.25
N ILE A 410 10.06 1.87 -6.13
CA ILE A 410 9.97 0.40 -5.99
C ILE A 410 10.69 -0.08 -4.72
N ILE A 411 11.90 0.41 -4.44
CA ILE A 411 12.66 0.05 -3.23
C ILE A 411 11.87 0.38 -1.96
N ASN A 412 11.20 1.54 -1.93
CA ASN A 412 10.47 2.02 -0.76
C ASN A 412 9.06 1.41 -0.57
N CYS A 413 8.63 0.49 -1.43
CA CYS A 413 7.35 -0.20 -1.25
C CYS A 413 7.47 -1.72 -1.35
N HIS A 414 8.35 -2.26 -2.21
CA HIS A 414 8.45 -3.71 -2.43
C HIS A 414 9.80 -4.12 -3.04
N VAL A 415 10.73 -4.54 -2.18
CA VAL A 415 12.08 -5.01 -2.57
C VAL A 415 12.01 -6.16 -3.59
N LEU A 416 11.04 -7.07 -3.48
CA LEU A 416 10.91 -8.21 -4.39
C LEU A 416 10.55 -7.77 -5.83
N SER A 417 9.68 -6.76 -5.99
CA SER A 417 9.46 -6.13 -7.30
C SER A 417 10.73 -5.47 -7.83
N GLY A 418 11.57 -4.93 -6.94
CA GLY A 418 12.89 -4.41 -7.27
C GLY A 418 13.80 -5.46 -7.91
N ILE A 419 13.81 -6.68 -7.37
CA ILE A 419 14.58 -7.81 -7.94
C ILE A 419 14.07 -8.15 -9.35
N ILE A 420 12.75 -8.27 -9.53
CA ILE A 420 12.16 -8.56 -10.85
C ILE A 420 12.54 -7.47 -11.86
N VAL A 421 12.35 -6.20 -11.50
CA VAL A 421 12.69 -5.07 -12.39
C VAL A 421 14.19 -5.05 -12.70
N ALA A 422 15.07 -5.35 -11.74
CA ALA A 422 16.51 -5.44 -11.96
C ALA A 422 16.89 -6.52 -12.98
N ILE A 423 16.22 -7.68 -12.96
CA ILE A 423 16.42 -8.75 -13.96
C ILE A 423 16.12 -8.23 -15.38
N PHE A 424 15.00 -7.54 -15.57
CA PHE A 424 14.62 -7.01 -16.89
C PHE A 424 15.43 -5.78 -17.32
N VAL A 425 15.82 -4.91 -16.40
CA VAL A 425 16.76 -3.80 -16.68
C VAL A 425 18.11 -4.35 -17.12
N THR A 426 18.60 -5.40 -16.46
CA THR A 426 19.85 -6.09 -16.85
C THR A 426 19.71 -6.73 -18.22
N GLY A 427 18.62 -7.47 -18.47
CA GLY A 427 18.33 -8.03 -19.79
C GLY A 427 18.26 -6.96 -20.89
N PHE A 428 17.63 -5.83 -20.62
CA PHE A 428 17.57 -4.68 -21.53
C PHE A 428 18.96 -4.12 -21.85
N ALA A 429 19.83 -3.97 -20.83
CA ALA A 429 21.20 -3.53 -21.00
C ALA A 429 22.05 -4.54 -21.80
N LEU A 430 21.81 -5.84 -21.64
CA LEU A 430 22.50 -6.88 -22.40
C LEU A 430 22.06 -6.89 -23.87
N ILE A 431 20.76 -6.77 -24.14
CA ILE A 431 20.24 -6.65 -25.53
C ILE A 431 20.84 -5.42 -26.22
N ASN A 432 20.98 -4.33 -25.48
CA ASN A 432 21.54 -3.06 -25.97
C ASN A 432 23.05 -2.92 -25.70
N TRP A 433 23.80 -4.02 -25.54
CA TRP A 433 25.21 -4.03 -25.11
C TRP A 433 26.07 -2.94 -25.77
N LYS A 434 26.00 -2.80 -27.10
CA LYS A 434 26.78 -1.78 -27.83
C LYS A 434 26.51 -0.35 -27.34
N LYS A 435 25.26 -0.02 -27.03
CA LYS A 435 24.87 1.28 -26.45
C LYS A 435 25.23 1.36 -24.97
N THR A 436 25.10 0.25 -24.23
CA THR A 436 25.40 0.17 -22.79
C THR A 436 26.83 0.62 -22.47
N PHE A 437 27.81 0.24 -23.29
CA PHE A 437 29.23 0.60 -23.09
C PHE A 437 29.63 1.95 -23.69
N THR A 438 28.67 2.80 -24.04
CA THR A 438 28.97 4.19 -24.41
C THR A 438 29.18 5.05 -23.16
N LYS A 439 30.04 6.07 -23.26
CA LYS A 439 30.37 6.97 -22.14
C LYS A 439 29.11 7.60 -21.53
N ASP A 440 28.18 8.03 -22.36
CA ASP A 440 26.96 8.73 -21.91
C ASP A 440 26.04 7.80 -21.13
N VAL A 441 25.85 6.57 -21.60
CA VAL A 441 25.01 5.58 -20.93
C VAL A 441 25.66 5.13 -19.62
N LEU A 442 26.96 4.81 -19.62
CA LEU A 442 27.68 4.43 -18.39
C LEU A 442 27.66 5.54 -17.33
N THR A 443 27.86 6.80 -17.76
CA THR A 443 27.79 7.96 -16.86
C THR A 443 26.37 8.10 -16.29
N GLY A 444 25.34 7.95 -17.13
CA GLY A 444 23.95 7.99 -16.69
C GLY A 444 23.57 6.85 -15.73
N ILE A 445 24.05 5.63 -15.99
CA ILE A 445 23.88 4.49 -15.07
C ILE A 445 24.57 4.78 -13.73
N GLY A 446 25.84 5.23 -13.76
CA GLY A 446 26.59 5.55 -12.55
C GLY A 446 25.92 6.62 -11.70
N LEU A 447 25.50 7.73 -12.33
CA LEU A 447 24.79 8.81 -11.64
C LEU A 447 23.44 8.36 -11.09
N THR A 448 22.69 7.56 -11.84
CA THR A 448 21.42 6.99 -11.37
C THR A 448 21.67 6.10 -10.16
N ALA A 449 22.66 5.21 -10.22
CA ALA A 449 22.99 4.30 -9.13
C ALA A 449 23.40 5.07 -7.85
N VAL A 450 24.23 6.10 -7.98
CA VAL A 450 24.61 6.97 -6.85
C VAL A 450 23.40 7.70 -6.28
N ALA A 451 22.56 8.31 -7.13
CA ALA A 451 21.37 9.03 -6.68
C ALA A 451 20.39 8.11 -5.97
N VAL A 452 20.10 6.93 -6.54
CA VAL A 452 19.24 5.91 -5.93
C VAL A 452 19.84 5.44 -4.61
N LEU A 453 21.14 5.15 -4.53
CA LEU A 453 21.77 4.72 -3.29
C LEU A 453 21.61 5.78 -2.19
N LEU A 454 21.99 7.03 -2.46
CA LEU A 454 21.93 8.14 -1.50
C LEU A 454 20.50 8.41 -1.01
N LEU A 455 19.52 8.38 -1.92
CA LEU A 455 18.10 8.55 -1.59
C LEU A 455 17.55 7.44 -0.67
N ASN A 456 18.15 6.24 -0.72
CA ASN A 456 17.63 5.06 -0.04
C ASN A 456 18.51 4.58 1.12
N LEU A 457 19.60 5.28 1.47
CA LEU A 457 20.46 4.92 2.60
C LEU A 457 19.70 4.78 3.92
N TRP A 458 18.68 5.63 4.14
CA TRP A 458 17.83 5.58 5.34
C TRP A 458 17.09 4.25 5.55
N TYR A 459 16.87 3.49 4.46
CA TYR A 459 16.17 2.19 4.46
C TYR A 459 17.13 1.03 4.24
N ILE A 460 18.03 1.13 3.24
CA ILE A 460 18.95 0.06 2.86
C ILE A 460 19.93 -0.29 3.99
N VAL A 461 20.46 0.69 4.71
CA VAL A 461 21.46 0.44 5.76
C VAL A 461 20.86 -0.32 6.95
N PRO A 462 19.72 0.11 7.55
CA PRO A 462 19.03 -0.68 8.56
C PRO A 462 18.68 -2.09 8.08
N PHE A 463 18.12 -2.21 6.87
CA PHE A 463 17.75 -3.50 6.27
C PHE A 463 18.94 -4.47 6.23
N ILE A 464 20.07 -4.04 5.65
CA ILE A 464 21.27 -4.88 5.51
C ILE A 464 21.86 -5.25 6.89
N GLN A 465 21.90 -4.32 7.84
CA GLN A 465 22.48 -4.59 9.15
C GLN A 465 21.68 -5.60 9.96
N VAL A 466 20.34 -5.50 9.94
CA VAL A 466 19.48 -6.45 10.65
C VAL A 466 19.49 -7.82 9.95
N MET A 467 19.55 -7.86 8.61
CA MET A 467 19.77 -9.11 7.87
C MET A 467 21.11 -9.77 8.21
N ALA A 468 22.16 -8.97 8.41
CA ALA A 468 23.48 -9.48 8.81
C ALA A 468 23.51 -10.05 10.23
N ASP A 469 22.55 -9.68 11.09
CA ASP A 469 22.38 -10.22 12.45
C ASP A 469 21.72 -11.62 12.46
N GLY A 470 21.53 -12.25 11.29
CA GLY A 470 20.98 -13.60 11.17
C GLY A 470 19.45 -13.67 11.20
N ILE A 471 18.77 -12.53 11.07
CA ILE A 471 17.32 -12.46 10.94
C ILE A 471 16.96 -12.69 9.47
N GLY A 472 16.29 -13.81 9.19
CA GLY A 472 15.95 -14.23 7.83
C GLY A 472 14.59 -13.72 7.34
N VAL A 473 14.48 -13.46 6.03
CA VAL A 473 13.23 -13.07 5.35
C VAL A 473 12.30 -14.27 5.09
N MET A 474 12.84 -15.50 5.11
CA MET A 474 12.06 -16.70 4.79
C MET A 474 12.29 -17.78 5.84
N GLY A 475 11.21 -18.34 6.36
CA GLY A 475 11.25 -19.55 7.18
C GLY A 475 11.83 -20.73 6.41
N LEU A 476 12.42 -21.68 7.14
CA LEU A 476 13.11 -22.90 6.67
C LEU A 476 12.29 -23.79 5.69
N ARG A 477 11.00 -23.50 5.45
CA ARG A 477 10.03 -24.37 4.76
C ARG A 477 9.79 -24.05 3.26
N GLN A 478 10.49 -23.10 2.64
CA GLN A 478 10.19 -22.61 1.28
C GLN A 478 11.04 -23.22 0.14
N ASN A 479 12.07 -24.02 0.43
CA ASN A 479 12.90 -24.64 -0.60
C ASN A 479 12.16 -25.77 -1.33
N GLY A 480 11.60 -25.48 -2.51
CA GLY A 480 11.01 -26.47 -3.42
C GLY A 480 9.75 -25.99 -4.17
N ARG A 481 9.01 -25.05 -3.60
CA ARG A 481 7.61 -24.76 -3.98
C ARG A 481 7.43 -23.67 -5.06
N PHE A 482 8.52 -23.18 -5.65
CA PHE A 482 8.42 -22.05 -6.58
C PHE A 482 7.70 -22.46 -7.87
N ARG A 483 8.07 -23.62 -8.43
CA ARG A 483 7.51 -24.10 -9.70
C ARG A 483 6.04 -24.47 -9.60
N SER A 484 5.64 -25.12 -8.51
CA SER A 484 4.28 -25.62 -8.30
C SER A 484 3.24 -24.51 -8.16
N ASN A 485 3.66 -23.32 -7.74
CA ASN A 485 2.79 -22.13 -7.65
C ASN A 485 2.65 -21.36 -8.99
N GLY A 486 3.06 -21.95 -10.12
CA GLY A 486 2.90 -21.34 -11.44
C GLY A 486 1.46 -21.44 -11.95
N THR A 487 1.03 -20.44 -12.71
CA THR A 487 -0.33 -20.35 -13.28
C THR A 487 -0.46 -21.19 -14.56
N TYR A 488 -1.52 -22.00 -14.71
CA TYR A 488 -1.75 -22.81 -15.90
C TYR A 488 -2.08 -21.98 -17.15
N LEU A 489 -1.70 -22.51 -18.32
CA LEU A 489 -1.84 -21.79 -19.59
C LEU A 489 -3.30 -21.43 -19.92
N TRP A 490 -4.27 -22.32 -19.64
CA TRP A 490 -5.69 -22.04 -19.91
C TRP A 490 -6.24 -20.90 -19.03
N GLN A 491 -5.72 -20.74 -17.82
CA GLN A 491 -6.08 -19.64 -16.92
C GLN A 491 -5.50 -18.33 -17.45
N ILE A 492 -4.22 -18.34 -17.84
CA ILE A 492 -3.52 -17.19 -18.42
C ILE A 492 -4.24 -16.68 -19.68
N LEU A 493 -4.68 -17.60 -20.54
CA LEU A 493 -5.34 -17.30 -21.81
C LEU A 493 -6.85 -17.02 -21.68
N SER A 494 -7.45 -17.10 -20.48
CA SER A 494 -8.83 -16.67 -20.27
C SER A 494 -8.97 -15.18 -20.60
N LEU A 495 -10.14 -14.70 -21.03
CA LEU A 495 -10.40 -13.25 -21.16
C LEU A 495 -10.90 -12.63 -19.85
N PHE A 496 -11.56 -13.44 -19.03
CA PHE A 496 -12.17 -13.02 -17.78
C PHE A 496 -11.40 -13.63 -16.62
N PRO A 497 -10.85 -12.81 -15.71
CA PRO A 497 -10.23 -13.31 -14.49
C PRO A 497 -11.28 -13.97 -13.62
N ARG A 498 -10.82 -14.93 -12.83
CA ARG A 498 -11.63 -15.60 -11.81
C ARG A 498 -10.99 -15.36 -10.46
N THR A 499 -11.80 -15.21 -9.43
CA THR A 499 -11.31 -15.08 -8.06
C THR A 499 -10.95 -16.44 -7.47
N GLY A 500 -10.00 -16.43 -6.54
CA GLY A 500 -9.64 -17.61 -5.74
C GLY A 500 -8.37 -18.33 -6.19
N ILE A 501 -8.25 -19.53 -5.66
CA ILE A 501 -7.08 -20.41 -5.74
C ILE A 501 -7.48 -21.71 -6.45
N SER A 502 -6.57 -22.27 -7.24
CA SER A 502 -6.74 -23.56 -7.89
C SER A 502 -5.73 -24.60 -7.39
N LEU A 503 -5.95 -25.85 -7.73
CA LEU A 503 -5.11 -26.99 -7.36
C LEU A 503 -3.75 -26.87 -8.07
N SER A 504 -2.70 -26.69 -7.29
CA SER A 504 -1.34 -26.72 -7.82
C SER A 504 -0.93 -28.12 -8.28
N SER A 505 0.14 -28.21 -9.08
CA SER A 505 0.67 -29.48 -9.56
C SER A 505 1.17 -30.42 -8.45
N GLU A 506 1.55 -29.86 -7.30
CA GLU A 506 2.01 -30.61 -6.11
C GLU A 506 0.83 -31.09 -5.24
N GLU A 507 -0.28 -30.36 -5.19
CA GLU A 507 -1.51 -30.84 -4.53
C GLU A 507 -2.13 -32.03 -5.26
N ILE A 508 -2.06 -32.04 -6.59
CA ILE A 508 -2.54 -33.15 -7.44
C ILE A 508 -1.84 -34.48 -7.12
N ILE A 509 -0.58 -34.44 -6.65
CA ILE A 509 0.20 -35.64 -6.29
C ILE A 509 0.13 -35.97 -4.78
N GLY A 510 -0.74 -35.31 -4.02
CA GLY A 510 -1.04 -35.64 -2.62
C GLY A 510 -0.14 -34.97 -1.58
N GLU A 511 0.64 -33.95 -1.96
CA GLU A 511 1.41 -33.15 -1.00
C GLU A 511 0.57 -32.00 -0.40
N ALA A 512 0.74 -31.73 0.90
CA ALA A 512 -0.11 -30.79 1.62
C ALA A 512 0.10 -29.32 1.18
N ARG A 513 -0.90 -28.83 0.43
CA ARG A 513 -1.32 -27.44 0.14
C ARG A 513 -0.29 -26.44 -0.40
N PRO A 514 0.10 -26.55 -1.67
CA PRO A 514 0.44 -25.39 -2.50
C PRO A 514 -0.80 -24.88 -3.22
N MET A 515 -1.12 -23.61 -3.01
CA MET A 515 -2.26 -22.92 -3.61
C MET A 515 -1.83 -22.18 -4.88
N GLU A 516 -2.37 -22.55 -6.05
CA GLU A 516 -2.13 -21.84 -7.31
C GLU A 516 -3.04 -20.60 -7.40
N MET A 517 -2.50 -19.44 -7.80
CA MET A 517 -3.33 -18.28 -8.13
C MET A 517 -3.85 -18.36 -9.57
N VAL A 518 -5.18 -18.23 -9.73
CA VAL A 518 -5.81 -18.12 -11.04
C VAL A 518 -5.59 -16.72 -11.59
N VAL A 519 -4.77 -16.59 -12.64
CA VAL A 519 -4.41 -15.28 -13.22
C VAL A 519 -4.53 -15.31 -14.74
N THR A 520 -5.02 -14.22 -15.32
CA THR A 520 -5.12 -14.00 -16.76
C THR A 520 -4.41 -12.72 -17.22
N ILE A 521 -3.98 -12.67 -18.50
CA ILE A 521 -3.55 -11.44 -19.18
C ILE A 521 -4.72 -10.62 -19.78
N GLY A 522 -5.95 -11.13 -19.70
CA GLY A 522 -7.20 -10.48 -20.12
C GLY A 522 -7.17 -10.02 -21.58
N ALA A 523 -7.58 -8.77 -21.81
CA ALA A 523 -7.58 -8.14 -23.13
C ALA A 523 -6.18 -8.07 -23.78
N GLY A 524 -5.10 -8.27 -23.01
CA GLY A 524 -3.74 -8.40 -23.53
C GLY A 524 -3.59 -9.55 -24.54
N LEU A 525 -4.39 -10.62 -24.42
CA LEU A 525 -4.41 -11.71 -25.40
C LEU A 525 -4.78 -11.21 -26.80
N ILE A 526 -5.80 -10.35 -26.89
CA ILE A 526 -6.24 -9.76 -28.16
C ILE A 526 -5.11 -8.92 -28.77
N THR A 527 -4.36 -8.18 -27.94
CA THR A 527 -3.18 -7.42 -28.40
C THR A 527 -2.10 -8.35 -28.98
N LEU A 528 -1.78 -9.46 -28.30
CA LEU A 528 -0.79 -10.44 -28.81
C LEU A 528 -1.21 -11.02 -30.15
N VAL A 529 -2.46 -11.47 -30.26
CA VAL A 529 -2.99 -12.06 -31.49
C VAL A 529 -3.02 -11.03 -32.62
N THR A 530 -3.55 -9.83 -32.38
CA THR A 530 -3.60 -8.77 -33.40
C THR A 530 -2.21 -8.39 -33.88
N TYR A 531 -1.25 -8.19 -32.97
CA TYR A 531 0.11 -7.87 -33.35
C TYR A 531 0.78 -9.01 -34.16
N ALA A 532 0.63 -10.26 -33.72
CA ALA A 532 1.19 -11.41 -34.41
C ALA A 532 0.62 -11.56 -35.83
N VAL A 533 -0.70 -11.39 -35.98
CA VAL A 533 -1.39 -11.40 -37.28
C VAL A 533 -0.87 -10.27 -38.17
N MET A 534 -0.85 -9.03 -37.66
CA MET A 534 -0.36 -7.88 -38.43
C MET A 534 1.10 -8.07 -38.89
N LYS A 535 1.95 -8.60 -38.01
CA LYS A 535 3.34 -8.92 -38.36
C LYS A 535 3.43 -10.05 -39.39
N GLY A 536 2.63 -11.11 -39.25
CA GLY A 536 2.59 -12.25 -40.17
C GLY A 536 2.16 -11.87 -41.59
N TYR A 537 1.19 -10.95 -41.73
CA TYR A 537 0.80 -10.37 -43.02
C TYR A 537 1.77 -9.28 -43.53
N GLY A 538 2.82 -8.97 -42.78
CA GLY A 538 3.80 -7.94 -43.13
C GLY A 538 3.25 -6.51 -43.08
N LEU A 539 2.17 -6.28 -42.33
CA LEU A 539 1.59 -4.95 -42.09
C LEU A 539 2.42 -4.13 -41.09
N ILE A 540 3.26 -4.80 -40.30
CA ILE A 540 4.22 -4.17 -39.38
C ILE A 540 5.62 -4.63 -39.79
N GLY A 541 6.49 -3.70 -40.18
CA GLY A 541 7.90 -3.96 -40.48
C GLY A 541 8.28 -4.15 -41.96
N LYS A 542 7.40 -3.85 -42.93
CA LYS A 542 7.80 -3.81 -44.35
C LYS A 542 8.58 -2.51 -44.66
N LYS A 543 9.69 -2.66 -45.41
CA LYS A 543 10.46 -1.54 -45.98
C LYS A 543 9.55 -0.73 -46.90
N ARG A 544 9.49 0.58 -46.69
CA ARG A 544 8.93 1.55 -47.63
C ARG A 544 9.62 1.33 -48.99
N ASN A 545 8.84 1.16 -50.07
CA ASN A 545 9.34 0.90 -51.42
C ASN A 545 10.44 1.90 -51.83
N ALA A 546 11.46 1.40 -52.54
CA ALA A 546 12.65 2.13 -52.96
C ALA A 546 12.40 3.24 -54.00
N ASP A 547 11.17 3.40 -54.51
CA ASP A 547 10.85 4.34 -55.58
C ASP A 547 10.64 5.79 -55.11
N MET A 548 10.80 6.07 -53.82
CA MET A 548 10.78 7.43 -53.24
C MET A 548 12.12 7.85 -52.62
N ALA A 549 13.23 7.28 -53.11
CA ALA A 549 14.59 7.67 -52.72
C ALA A 549 15.04 8.94 -53.47
N SER A 550 14.54 10.10 -53.07
CA SER A 550 15.22 11.36 -53.44
C SER A 550 15.20 12.48 -52.41
N ASN A 551 14.51 12.36 -51.27
CA ASN A 551 14.67 13.28 -50.14
C ASN A 551 14.22 12.66 -48.82
N GLY A 552 15.16 12.42 -47.89
CA GLY A 552 14.84 12.08 -46.50
C GLY A 552 15.65 10.92 -45.93
N LYS A 553 16.86 11.19 -45.42
CA LYS A 553 17.66 10.20 -44.67
C LYS A 553 17.10 9.88 -43.27
N ASP A 554 16.13 10.65 -42.76
CA ASP A 554 15.69 10.55 -41.36
C ASP A 554 14.46 9.65 -41.11
N GLU A 555 13.58 9.43 -42.10
CA GLU A 555 12.37 8.59 -41.92
C GLU A 555 12.68 7.08 -41.95
N HIS A 556 13.81 6.69 -42.56
CA HIS A 556 14.12 5.28 -42.80
C HIS A 556 14.74 4.57 -41.58
N ASP A 557 15.32 5.31 -40.62
CA ASP A 557 15.99 4.77 -39.43
C ASP A 557 15.03 4.62 -38.21
N ASN A 558 14.07 5.54 -38.07
CA ASN A 558 13.12 5.55 -36.96
C ASN A 558 12.05 4.43 -37.06
N SER A 559 11.62 4.07 -38.28
CA SER A 559 10.64 2.99 -38.51
C SER A 559 11.19 1.59 -38.19
N ASN A 560 12.48 1.34 -38.47
CA ASN A 560 13.15 0.09 -38.09
C ASN A 560 13.32 -0.02 -36.57
N THR A 561 13.61 1.10 -35.90
CA THR A 561 13.79 1.15 -34.44
C THR A 561 12.48 0.87 -33.70
N GLU A 562 11.37 1.47 -34.13
CA GLU A 562 10.05 1.24 -33.53
C GLU A 562 9.56 -0.20 -33.71
N SER A 563 9.68 -0.76 -34.91
CA SER A 563 9.36 -2.17 -35.15
C SER A 563 10.20 -3.09 -34.25
N GLY A 564 11.49 -2.78 -34.07
CA GLY A 564 12.38 -3.46 -33.13
C GLY A 564 11.87 -3.42 -31.68
N VAL A 565 11.39 -2.27 -31.22
CA VAL A 565 10.81 -2.12 -29.87
C VAL A 565 9.52 -2.92 -29.73
N MET A 566 8.60 -2.86 -30.70
CA MET A 566 7.38 -3.66 -30.67
C MET A 566 7.68 -5.17 -30.65
N ASN A 567 8.67 -5.61 -31.43
CA ASN A 567 9.14 -7.00 -31.45
C ASN A 567 9.68 -7.43 -30.07
N ALA A 568 10.46 -6.55 -29.43
CA ALA A 568 10.97 -6.80 -28.10
C ALA A 568 9.85 -6.86 -27.04
N LEU A 569 8.90 -5.93 -27.07
CA LEU A 569 7.73 -5.93 -26.18
C LEU A 569 6.89 -7.20 -26.35
N PHE A 570 6.66 -7.64 -27.59
CA PHE A 570 5.95 -8.88 -27.89
C PHE A 570 6.72 -10.11 -27.35
N ALA A 571 8.03 -10.21 -27.63
CA ALA A 571 8.85 -11.32 -27.16
C ALA A 571 8.96 -11.37 -25.63
N ILE A 572 9.14 -10.23 -24.97
CA ILE A 572 9.18 -10.13 -23.50
C ILE A 572 7.81 -10.49 -22.90
N SER A 573 6.71 -10.08 -23.52
CA SER A 573 5.36 -10.47 -23.07
C SER A 573 5.17 -11.98 -23.12
N LEU A 574 5.57 -12.64 -24.21
CA LEU A 574 5.50 -14.11 -24.32
C LEU A 574 6.43 -14.80 -23.31
N LEU A 575 7.64 -14.30 -23.13
CA LEU A 575 8.61 -14.84 -22.19
C LEU A 575 8.10 -14.74 -20.74
N THR A 576 7.61 -13.57 -20.33
CA THR A 576 7.10 -13.34 -18.97
C THR A 576 5.83 -14.13 -18.68
N VAL A 577 4.96 -14.28 -19.67
CA VAL A 577 3.81 -15.18 -19.61
C VAL A 577 4.27 -16.63 -19.43
N PHE A 578 5.26 -17.09 -20.20
CA PHE A 578 5.79 -18.44 -20.06
C PHE A 578 6.47 -18.66 -18.70
N MET A 579 7.24 -17.68 -18.21
CA MET A 579 7.86 -17.67 -16.88
C MET A 579 6.84 -17.77 -15.74
N ALA A 580 5.62 -17.27 -15.93
CA ALA A 580 4.55 -17.40 -14.95
C ALA A 580 3.97 -18.81 -14.83
N THR A 581 4.27 -19.71 -15.78
CA THR A 581 3.71 -21.07 -15.81
C THR A 581 4.56 -22.09 -15.04
N PRO A 582 3.97 -23.23 -14.63
CA PRO A 582 4.73 -24.35 -14.07
C PRO A 582 5.57 -25.09 -15.12
N TYR A 583 5.45 -24.74 -16.40
CA TYR A 583 6.20 -25.35 -17.52
C TYR A 583 7.58 -24.72 -17.71
N PHE A 584 7.81 -23.52 -17.18
CA PHE A 584 9.12 -22.89 -17.25
C PHE A 584 10.13 -23.69 -16.39
N PRO A 585 11.37 -23.91 -16.87
CA PRO A 585 12.33 -24.80 -16.23
C PRO A 585 13.01 -24.16 -14.99
N TRP A 586 12.21 -23.72 -14.01
CA TRP A 586 12.67 -23.05 -12.79
C TRP A 586 13.67 -23.89 -11.99
N ASP A 587 13.40 -25.18 -11.80
CA ASP A 587 14.28 -26.07 -11.05
C ASP A 587 15.64 -26.25 -11.74
N GLY A 588 15.64 -26.27 -13.08
CA GLY A 588 16.86 -26.31 -13.87
C GLY A 588 17.73 -25.08 -13.62
N LEU A 589 17.11 -23.88 -13.60
CA LEU A 589 17.83 -22.64 -13.29
C LEU A 589 18.33 -22.61 -11.85
N LYS A 590 17.52 -23.03 -10.87
CA LYS A 590 17.93 -23.09 -9.45
C LYS A 590 19.17 -23.96 -9.24
N ARG A 591 19.33 -25.04 -10.03
CA ARG A 591 20.48 -25.95 -9.97
C ARG A 591 21.77 -25.39 -10.57
N ILE A 592 21.73 -24.29 -11.33
CA ILE A 592 22.93 -23.71 -11.96
C ILE A 592 23.91 -23.18 -10.91
N SER A 593 23.42 -22.50 -9.87
CA SER A 593 24.26 -21.97 -8.79
C SER A 593 23.44 -21.62 -7.56
N GLY A 594 24.09 -21.56 -6.38
CA GLY A 594 23.44 -21.10 -5.15
C GLY A 594 22.89 -19.68 -5.25
N VAL A 595 23.56 -18.80 -6.01
CA VAL A 595 23.08 -17.44 -6.29
C VAL A 595 21.77 -17.47 -7.08
N MET A 596 21.70 -18.29 -8.13
CA MET A 596 20.48 -18.42 -8.93
C MET A 596 19.32 -19.02 -8.11
N ASN A 597 19.63 -20.00 -7.26
CA ASN A 597 18.64 -20.55 -6.33
C ASN A 597 18.09 -19.48 -5.37
N SER A 598 18.97 -18.66 -4.79
CA SER A 598 18.58 -17.58 -3.89
C SER A 598 17.71 -16.53 -4.60
N LEU A 599 18.14 -16.04 -5.77
CA LEU A 599 17.39 -15.05 -6.54
C LEU A 599 15.99 -15.55 -6.91
N ILE A 600 15.86 -16.77 -7.43
CA ILE A 600 14.56 -17.32 -7.86
C ILE A 600 13.66 -17.56 -6.64
N THR A 601 14.18 -18.12 -5.56
CA THR A 601 13.38 -18.42 -4.37
C THR A 601 12.88 -17.13 -3.71
N ASN A 602 13.66 -16.05 -3.73
CA ASN A 602 13.23 -14.74 -3.23
C ASN A 602 12.09 -14.10 -4.06
N VAL A 603 11.92 -14.44 -5.34
CA VAL A 603 10.74 -13.98 -6.12
C VAL A 603 9.44 -14.56 -5.55
N GLN A 604 9.49 -15.64 -4.77
CA GLN A 604 8.39 -16.32 -4.07
C GLN A 604 7.38 -17.01 -4.99
N PHE A 605 6.86 -16.31 -6.01
CA PHE A 605 5.82 -16.83 -6.90
C PHE A 605 6.09 -16.53 -8.39
N PRO A 606 5.97 -17.53 -9.31
CA PRO A 606 6.16 -17.32 -10.74
C PRO A 606 5.18 -16.32 -11.36
N PHE A 607 3.91 -16.30 -10.92
CA PHE A 607 2.91 -15.39 -11.47
C PHE A 607 3.28 -13.91 -11.31
N ARG A 608 4.26 -13.55 -10.45
CA ARG A 608 4.78 -12.18 -10.34
C ARG A 608 5.45 -11.65 -11.61
N PHE A 609 5.90 -12.54 -12.52
CA PHE A 609 6.40 -12.11 -13.82
C PHE A 609 5.31 -11.47 -14.71
N LEU A 610 4.02 -11.70 -14.41
CA LEU A 610 2.91 -11.03 -15.09
C LEU A 610 2.84 -9.52 -14.80
N SER A 611 3.53 -9.03 -13.76
CA SER A 611 3.73 -7.59 -13.53
C SER A 611 4.43 -6.91 -14.71
N VAL A 612 5.41 -7.58 -15.30
CA VAL A 612 6.17 -7.10 -16.46
C VAL A 612 5.35 -7.29 -17.74
N ALA A 613 4.65 -8.42 -17.88
CA ALA A 613 3.74 -8.66 -19.00
C ALA A 613 2.69 -7.55 -19.11
N THR A 614 2.14 -7.10 -17.98
CA THR A 614 1.14 -6.02 -17.91
C THR A 614 1.65 -4.72 -18.54
N LEU A 615 2.88 -4.30 -18.21
CA LEU A 615 3.50 -3.11 -18.82
C LEU A 615 3.75 -3.31 -20.31
N CYS A 616 4.33 -4.45 -20.70
CA CYS A 616 4.71 -4.71 -22.08
C CYS A 616 3.48 -4.81 -23.00
N LEU A 617 2.42 -5.48 -22.56
CA LEU A 617 1.17 -5.61 -23.29
C LEU A 617 0.49 -4.26 -23.46
N ALA A 618 0.42 -3.43 -22.41
CA ALA A 618 -0.16 -2.09 -22.50
C ALA A 618 0.56 -1.21 -23.53
N LEU A 619 1.90 -1.17 -23.49
CA LEU A 619 2.71 -0.44 -24.47
C LEU A 619 2.52 -0.99 -25.89
N LEU A 620 2.53 -2.33 -26.04
CA LEU A 620 2.31 -2.98 -27.33
C LEU A 620 0.93 -2.66 -27.91
N THR A 621 -0.12 -2.60 -27.08
CA THR A 621 -1.47 -2.17 -27.50
C THR A 621 -1.44 -0.78 -28.10
N GLY A 622 -0.87 0.19 -27.38
CA GLY A 622 -0.84 1.58 -27.83
C GLY A 622 0.00 1.79 -29.11
N LEU A 623 1.13 1.08 -29.23
CA LEU A 623 1.96 1.09 -30.44
C LEU A 623 1.28 0.37 -31.60
N THR A 624 0.49 -0.68 -31.35
CA THR A 624 -0.27 -1.36 -32.40
C THR A 624 -1.36 -0.44 -32.95
N ILE A 625 -2.07 0.31 -32.09
CA ILE A 625 -3.04 1.33 -32.52
C ILE A 625 -2.37 2.38 -33.42
N LYS A 626 -1.17 2.84 -33.03
CA LYS A 626 -0.38 3.75 -33.84
C LYS A 626 -0.02 3.12 -35.19
N GLY A 627 0.50 1.90 -35.19
CA GLY A 627 0.89 1.18 -36.42
C GLY A 627 -0.30 1.00 -37.39
N ILE A 628 -1.50 0.71 -36.89
CA ILE A 628 -2.72 0.65 -37.71
C ILE A 628 -3.01 2.01 -38.37
N SER A 629 -2.79 3.12 -37.66
CA SER A 629 -3.09 4.47 -38.15
C SER A 629 -2.21 4.93 -39.33
N GLU A 630 -0.97 4.44 -39.40
CA GLU A 630 0.01 4.88 -40.40
C GLU A 630 -0.09 4.08 -41.71
N TYR A 631 -0.79 2.94 -41.71
CA TYR A 631 -0.81 1.98 -42.82
C TYR A 631 -2.01 2.12 -43.79
N ASP A 632 -2.64 3.31 -43.83
CA ASP A 632 -3.91 3.61 -44.53
C ASP A 632 -3.91 3.29 -46.05
N LYS A 633 -2.77 3.30 -46.73
CA LYS A 633 -2.71 3.07 -48.20
C LYS A 633 -2.62 1.60 -48.63
N GLU A 634 -1.84 0.76 -47.95
CA GLU A 634 -1.70 -0.68 -48.30
C GLU A 634 -2.82 -1.53 -47.71
N MET A 635 -3.36 -1.17 -46.54
CA MET A 635 -4.39 -1.98 -45.87
C MET A 635 -5.72 -2.01 -46.65
N ASN A 636 -6.03 -0.95 -47.40
CA ASN A 636 -7.20 -0.88 -48.31
C ASN A 636 -7.15 -1.90 -49.47
N SER A 637 -5.98 -2.50 -49.76
CA SER A 637 -5.83 -3.55 -50.78
C SER A 637 -6.06 -4.98 -50.24
N ILE A 638 -6.00 -5.16 -48.92
CA ILE A 638 -6.09 -6.47 -48.25
C ILE A 638 -7.44 -6.61 -47.50
N VAL A 639 -7.98 -5.50 -46.99
CA VAL A 639 -9.19 -5.48 -46.17
C VAL A 639 -10.20 -4.50 -46.76
N VAL A 640 -11.48 -4.90 -46.80
CA VAL A 640 -12.60 -4.07 -47.31
C VAL A 640 -12.83 -2.81 -46.45
N LEU A 641 -12.32 -2.80 -45.21
CA LEU A 641 -12.44 -1.70 -44.26
C LEU A 641 -11.20 -0.81 -44.29
N ASN A 642 -11.40 0.50 -44.22
CA ASN A 642 -10.30 1.46 -44.10
C ASN A 642 -9.57 1.36 -42.73
N ALA A 643 -8.33 1.86 -42.68
CA ALA A 643 -7.49 1.73 -41.48
C ALA A 643 -8.05 2.45 -40.25
N LYS A 644 -8.76 3.57 -40.44
CA LYS A 644 -9.42 4.30 -39.35
C LYS A 644 -10.54 3.48 -38.71
N THR A 645 -11.32 2.77 -39.52
CA THR A 645 -12.37 1.86 -39.04
C THR A 645 -11.76 0.68 -38.29
N ILE A 646 -10.70 0.06 -38.81
CA ILE A 646 -9.99 -1.04 -38.13
C ILE A 646 -9.42 -0.57 -36.78
N MET A 647 -8.79 0.61 -36.75
CA MET A 647 -8.27 1.21 -35.52
C MET A 647 -9.38 1.48 -34.51
N ALA A 648 -10.51 2.03 -34.95
CA ALA A 648 -11.66 2.29 -34.08
C ALA A 648 -12.24 0.99 -33.51
N ILE A 649 -12.42 -0.04 -34.34
CA ILE A 649 -12.91 -1.35 -33.91
C ILE A 649 -11.95 -1.96 -32.88
N PHE A 650 -10.65 -2.04 -33.19
CA PHE A 650 -9.65 -2.58 -32.27
C PHE A 650 -9.61 -1.82 -30.95
N SER A 651 -9.66 -0.48 -31.01
CA SER A 651 -9.70 0.40 -29.84
C SER A 651 -10.93 0.15 -28.98
N ILE A 652 -12.12 0.09 -29.59
CA ILE A 652 -13.39 -0.18 -28.89
C ILE A 652 -13.39 -1.57 -28.27
N VAL A 653 -12.92 -2.59 -29.00
CA VAL A 653 -12.84 -3.98 -28.52
C VAL A 653 -11.90 -4.07 -27.31
N ILE A 654 -10.70 -3.52 -27.40
CA ILE A 654 -9.73 -3.56 -26.29
C ILE A 654 -10.24 -2.83 -25.06
N VAL A 655 -10.79 -1.62 -25.22
CA VAL A 655 -11.32 -0.85 -24.09
C VAL A 655 -12.51 -1.57 -23.47
N THR A 656 -13.47 -2.02 -24.27
CA THR A 656 -14.66 -2.75 -23.80
C THR A 656 -14.27 -4.03 -23.07
N LEU A 657 -13.37 -4.85 -23.64
CA LEU A 657 -12.92 -6.07 -22.98
C LEU A 657 -12.17 -5.79 -21.67
N SER A 658 -11.33 -4.74 -21.62
CA SER A 658 -10.63 -4.36 -20.40
C SER A 658 -11.61 -3.92 -19.30
N VAL A 659 -12.61 -3.11 -19.66
CA VAL A 659 -13.64 -2.63 -18.74
C VAL A 659 -14.53 -3.77 -18.24
N ILE A 660 -15.02 -4.64 -19.12
CA ILE A 660 -15.86 -5.79 -18.73
C ILE A 660 -15.05 -6.76 -17.88
N SER A 661 -13.81 -7.07 -18.27
CA SER A 661 -12.92 -7.97 -17.52
C SER A 661 -12.65 -7.44 -16.11
N ALA A 662 -12.35 -6.15 -15.96
CA ALA A 662 -12.16 -5.51 -14.67
C ALA A 662 -13.45 -5.45 -13.84
N SER A 663 -14.58 -5.07 -14.47
CA SER A 663 -15.88 -5.04 -13.80
C SER A 663 -16.29 -6.41 -13.29
N TYR A 664 -16.15 -7.44 -14.13
CA TYR A 664 -16.45 -8.82 -13.77
C TYR A 664 -15.62 -9.26 -12.57
N TYR A 665 -14.31 -9.01 -12.60
CA TYR A 665 -13.42 -9.33 -11.48
C TYR A 665 -13.83 -8.67 -10.16
N MET A 666 -14.10 -7.36 -10.20
CA MET A 666 -14.48 -6.58 -9.01
C MET A 666 -15.83 -7.05 -8.46
N THR A 667 -16.81 -7.33 -9.33
CA THR A 667 -18.12 -7.87 -8.92
C THR A 667 -18.00 -9.28 -8.37
N GLU A 668 -17.22 -10.16 -9.01
CA GLU A 668 -17.00 -11.52 -8.52
C GLU A 668 -16.38 -11.48 -7.13
N LYS A 669 -15.26 -10.76 -6.94
CA LYS A 669 -14.59 -10.60 -5.63
C LYS A 669 -15.52 -9.99 -4.58
N GLY A 670 -16.40 -9.06 -4.98
CA GLY A 670 -17.36 -8.44 -4.07
C GLY A 670 -18.53 -9.35 -3.68
N THR A 671 -18.74 -10.45 -4.40
CA THR A 671 -19.87 -11.38 -4.18
C THR A 671 -19.44 -12.78 -3.74
N SER A 672 -18.19 -13.17 -3.94
CA SER A 672 -17.68 -14.53 -3.67
C SER A 672 -16.95 -14.70 -2.35
N ASP A 673 -16.53 -13.62 -1.69
CA ASP A 673 -15.66 -13.67 -0.51
C ASP A 673 -16.32 -13.23 0.80
N GLU A 674 -15.76 -13.73 1.91
CA GLU A 674 -15.97 -13.15 3.24
C GLU A 674 -15.57 -11.66 3.20
N PHE A 675 -16.44 -10.77 3.63
CA PHE A 675 -16.13 -9.34 3.77
C PHE A 675 -15.61 -9.09 5.19
N THR A 676 -14.56 -8.27 5.33
CA THR A 676 -14.07 -7.87 6.63
C THR A 676 -14.53 -6.44 6.93
N TYR A 677 -15.11 -6.26 8.11
CA TYR A 677 -15.52 -4.95 8.59
C TYR A 677 -14.72 -4.59 9.83
N ILE A 678 -13.91 -3.53 9.75
CA ILE A 678 -12.97 -3.14 10.81
C ILE A 678 -13.20 -1.66 11.13
N VAL A 679 -13.87 -1.42 12.26
CA VAL A 679 -14.22 -0.06 12.72
C VAL A 679 -13.36 0.38 13.89
N ASP A 680 -12.95 -0.56 14.74
CA ASP A 680 -12.20 -0.31 15.96
C ASP A 680 -10.70 -0.48 15.77
N GLU A 681 -9.99 -0.54 16.89
CA GLU A 681 -8.61 -1.00 16.97
C GLU A 681 -8.50 -2.40 16.37
N PHE A 682 -7.61 -2.51 15.40
CA PHE A 682 -7.26 -3.75 14.76
C PHE A 682 -6.01 -4.28 15.45
N GLU A 683 -6.10 -5.49 15.96
CA GLU A 683 -4.97 -6.23 16.52
C GLU A 683 -4.99 -7.63 15.91
N GLU A 684 -4.15 -7.84 14.91
CA GLU A 684 -3.84 -9.18 14.41
C GLU A 684 -2.44 -9.55 14.90
N GLY A 685 -2.40 -10.26 16.03
CA GLY A 685 -1.15 -10.70 16.67
C GLY A 685 -0.43 -11.84 15.93
N GLY A 686 -0.83 -12.17 14.71
CA GLY A 686 -0.29 -13.28 13.93
C GLY A 686 0.72 -12.85 12.87
N ILE A 687 1.75 -13.66 12.68
CA ILE A 687 2.68 -13.57 11.54
C ILE A 687 2.68 -14.90 10.77
N MET A 688 2.76 -14.83 9.44
CA MET A 688 2.51 -15.97 8.56
C MET A 688 3.76 -16.83 8.26
N GLY A 689 4.35 -17.45 9.28
CA GLY A 689 5.48 -18.37 9.07
C GLY A 689 6.81 -17.90 9.67
N ALA A 690 6.72 -17.13 10.77
CA ALA A 690 7.85 -16.67 11.56
C ALA A 690 8.87 -15.83 10.78
N GLU A 691 8.42 -15.13 9.72
CA GLU A 691 9.28 -14.20 9.00
C GLU A 691 9.82 -13.11 9.92
N TYR A 692 11.05 -12.66 9.65
CA TYR A 692 11.70 -11.56 10.36
C TYR A 692 11.91 -11.78 11.86
N LEU A 693 11.65 -12.99 12.37
CA LEU A 693 12.04 -13.37 13.71
C LEU A 693 13.54 -13.76 13.75
N PRO A 694 14.24 -13.44 14.85
CA PRO A 694 15.56 -13.99 15.10
C PRO A 694 15.55 -15.53 15.12
N SER A 695 16.67 -16.15 14.74
CA SER A 695 16.83 -17.60 14.89
C SER A 695 16.62 -18.02 16.35
N GLY A 696 15.84 -19.07 16.58
CA GLY A 696 15.46 -19.55 17.93
C GLY A 696 14.05 -19.13 18.36
N THR A 697 13.52 -18.03 17.85
CA THR A 697 12.24 -17.44 18.32
C THR A 697 10.99 -18.06 17.67
N ALA A 698 11.15 -18.78 16.56
CA ALA A 698 10.05 -19.30 15.75
C ALA A 698 9.18 -20.36 16.45
N GLU A 699 9.71 -21.06 17.46
CA GLU A 699 8.99 -22.11 18.19
C GLU A 699 8.20 -21.56 19.39
N ASP A 700 8.64 -20.46 20.00
CA ASP A 700 8.13 -19.97 21.29
C ASP A 700 7.49 -18.57 21.27
N TYR A 701 7.49 -17.85 20.14
CA TYR A 701 6.96 -16.47 20.11
C TYR A 701 5.46 -16.37 20.46
N ASN A 702 4.69 -17.45 20.26
CA ASN A 702 3.29 -17.54 20.67
C ASN A 702 3.09 -18.08 22.11
N ALA A 703 4.14 -18.57 22.78
CA ALA A 703 4.05 -19.00 24.16
C ALA A 703 3.81 -17.79 25.08
N ASN A 704 3.08 -18.00 26.18
CA ASN A 704 2.61 -16.97 27.13
C ASN A 704 3.72 -16.30 27.98
N TYR A 705 4.94 -16.15 27.45
CA TYR A 705 6.00 -15.34 28.06
C TYR A 705 5.74 -13.84 27.82
N ASN A 706 4.71 -13.31 28.48
CA ASN A 706 4.42 -11.88 28.47
C ASN A 706 5.05 -11.14 29.67
N GLU A 707 5.68 -11.88 30.58
CA GLU A 707 6.26 -11.35 31.81
C GLU A 707 7.79 -11.49 31.81
N PRO A 708 8.51 -10.54 32.43
CA PRO A 708 9.93 -10.68 32.72
C PRO A 708 10.21 -11.90 33.61
N TYR A 709 11.30 -12.61 33.32
CA TYR A 709 11.66 -13.84 34.03
C TYR A 709 13.16 -13.90 34.33
N SER A 710 13.52 -14.46 35.48
CA SER A 710 14.90 -14.73 35.86
C SER A 710 14.97 -15.90 36.83
N GLU A 711 15.98 -16.77 36.65
CA GLU A 711 16.33 -17.82 37.63
C GLU A 711 17.31 -17.31 38.70
N THR A 712 18.01 -16.21 38.43
CA THR A 712 19.19 -15.76 39.21
C THR A 712 18.98 -14.42 39.92
N ALA A 713 18.01 -13.62 39.49
CA ALA A 713 17.62 -12.36 40.12
C ALA A 713 16.18 -12.39 40.64
N VAL A 714 15.91 -11.59 41.66
CA VAL A 714 14.55 -11.38 42.19
C VAL A 714 13.95 -10.15 41.50
N ILE A 715 12.83 -10.35 40.81
CA ILE A 715 12.04 -9.28 40.19
C ILE A 715 10.95 -8.87 41.19
N ASN A 716 11.06 -7.67 41.75
CA ASN A 716 10.14 -7.18 42.79
C ASN A 716 8.85 -6.62 42.19
N SER A 717 8.98 -5.88 41.09
CA SER A 717 7.87 -5.29 40.36
C SER A 717 8.27 -5.03 38.92
N TRP A 718 7.29 -5.01 38.03
CA TRP A 718 7.50 -4.62 36.65
C TRP A 718 6.27 -3.91 36.08
N LYS A 719 6.49 -3.07 35.08
CA LYS A 719 5.42 -2.46 34.30
C LYS A 719 5.86 -2.22 32.85
N ARG A 720 4.91 -2.26 31.94
CA ARG A 720 5.11 -1.91 30.52
C ARG A 720 4.29 -0.66 30.20
N GLU A 721 4.92 0.32 29.57
CA GLU A 721 4.24 1.54 29.13
C GLU A 721 4.90 2.08 27.84
N LYS A 722 4.10 2.32 26.79
CA LYS A 722 4.54 2.97 25.52
C LYS A 722 5.81 2.33 24.92
N GLY A 723 5.82 1.00 24.82
CA GLY A 723 6.95 0.26 24.28
C GLY A 723 8.22 0.26 25.13
N ARG A 724 8.10 0.55 26.43
CA ARG A 724 9.19 0.45 27.42
C ARG A 724 8.82 -0.54 28.52
N ILE A 725 9.82 -1.21 29.06
CA ILE A 725 9.69 -2.07 30.24
C ILE A 725 10.48 -1.46 31.38
N TYR A 726 9.84 -1.34 32.54
CA TYR A 726 10.46 -0.89 33.78
C TYR A 726 10.46 -2.06 34.76
N LEU A 727 11.60 -2.33 35.38
CA LEU A 727 11.82 -3.47 36.27
C LEU A 727 12.45 -2.98 37.56
N ASP A 728 11.94 -3.40 38.71
CA ASP A 728 12.65 -3.28 39.98
C ASP A 728 13.25 -4.65 40.29
N VAL A 729 14.57 -4.74 40.25
CA VAL A 729 15.27 -6.02 40.26
C VAL A 729 16.44 -6.00 41.23
N THR A 730 16.68 -7.14 41.87
CA THR A 730 17.79 -7.33 42.80
C THR A 730 18.57 -8.60 42.44
N ASN A 731 19.84 -8.43 42.12
CA ASN A 731 20.81 -9.51 42.01
C ASN A 731 21.46 -9.73 43.40
N GLY A 732 21.01 -10.76 44.10
CA GLY A 732 21.59 -11.17 45.39
C GLY A 732 22.80 -12.11 45.28
N THR A 733 23.27 -12.40 44.06
CA THR A 733 24.37 -13.34 43.81
C THR A 733 25.71 -12.62 43.66
N ASP A 734 26.80 -13.37 43.85
CA ASP A 734 28.17 -12.91 43.62
C ASP A 734 28.58 -12.92 42.13
N ASP A 735 27.70 -13.42 41.26
CA ASP A 735 27.89 -13.54 39.81
C ASP A 735 26.95 -12.58 39.04
N ILE A 736 27.10 -12.56 37.71
CA ILE A 736 26.19 -11.84 36.82
C ILE A 736 24.85 -12.56 36.80
N ALA A 737 23.78 -11.85 37.17
CA ALA A 737 22.43 -12.37 37.03
C ALA A 737 21.84 -12.00 35.67
N GLU A 738 21.08 -12.93 35.10
CA GLU A 738 20.45 -12.80 33.79
C GLU A 738 18.94 -12.68 33.93
N VAL A 739 18.37 -11.63 33.34
CA VAL A 739 16.93 -11.34 33.38
C VAL A 739 16.41 -11.27 31.96
N SER A 740 15.60 -12.24 31.55
CA SER A 740 14.92 -12.21 30.26
C SER A 740 13.75 -11.23 30.33
N VAL A 741 13.65 -10.37 29.32
CA VAL A 741 12.54 -9.45 29.16
C VAL A 741 11.74 -9.83 27.92
N PRO A 742 10.39 -9.69 27.96
CA PRO A 742 9.50 -10.14 26.89
C PRO A 742 9.52 -9.18 25.68
N PHE A 743 10.71 -8.89 25.14
CA PHE A 743 10.95 -8.25 23.85
C PHE A 743 11.73 -9.19 22.95
N ILE A 744 11.25 -9.42 21.73
CA ILE A 744 12.01 -10.13 20.70
C ILE A 744 13.25 -9.28 20.39
N TYR A 745 14.43 -9.88 20.46
CA TYR A 745 15.67 -9.13 20.36
C TYR A 745 15.92 -8.69 18.91
N TYR A 746 15.98 -7.38 18.73
CA TYR A 746 16.51 -6.73 17.54
C TYR A 746 17.62 -5.76 17.95
N ARG A 747 18.58 -5.55 17.04
CA ARG A 747 19.63 -4.55 17.25
C ARG A 747 19.02 -3.17 17.57
N GLY A 748 19.39 -2.62 18.73
CA GLY A 748 18.98 -1.28 19.17
C GLY A 748 18.25 -1.24 20.51
N TYR A 749 17.87 -2.39 21.08
CA TYR A 749 17.45 -2.42 22.49
C TYR A 749 18.59 -2.01 23.42
N ARG A 750 18.24 -1.22 24.43
CA ARG A 750 19.15 -0.71 25.46
C ARG A 750 18.47 -0.79 26.82
N ALA A 751 19.27 -0.95 27.86
CA ALA A 751 18.82 -0.86 29.22
C ALA A 751 19.66 0.18 29.97
N VAL A 752 19.01 0.96 30.83
CA VAL A 752 19.69 1.90 31.72
C VAL A 752 19.14 1.79 33.12
N ASP A 753 19.99 2.03 34.10
CA ASP A 753 19.56 2.26 35.47
C ASP A 753 18.80 3.60 35.54
N ALA A 754 17.59 3.58 36.09
CA ALA A 754 16.69 4.73 36.05
C ALA A 754 17.23 5.92 36.85
N ALA A 755 17.99 5.67 37.92
CA ALA A 755 18.53 6.69 38.82
C ALA A 755 19.87 7.26 38.34
N THR A 756 20.82 6.39 38.01
CA THR A 756 22.19 6.78 37.63
C THR A 756 22.35 7.03 36.14
N LYS A 757 21.41 6.56 35.32
CA LYS A 757 21.52 6.50 33.85
C LYS A 757 22.73 5.69 33.35
N GLY A 758 23.29 4.82 34.20
CA GLY A 758 24.33 3.87 33.82
C GLY A 758 23.80 2.86 32.82
N ALA A 759 24.60 2.50 31.82
CA ALA A 759 24.21 1.52 30.80
C ALA A 759 24.27 0.10 31.35
N ILE A 760 23.24 -0.68 31.06
CA ILE A 760 23.15 -2.11 31.37
C ILE A 760 23.24 -2.87 30.04
N GLU A 761 24.03 -3.95 30.01
CA GLU A 761 24.21 -4.75 28.80
C GLU A 761 22.92 -5.51 28.49
N VAL A 762 22.50 -5.44 27.22
CA VAL A 762 21.36 -6.19 26.67
C VAL A 762 21.88 -7.11 25.58
N VAL A 763 21.65 -8.41 25.74
CA VAL A 763 22.06 -9.45 24.80
C VAL A 763 20.84 -10.22 24.29
N LYS A 764 21.05 -11.01 23.25
CA LYS A 764 20.05 -11.96 22.74
C LYS A 764 20.21 -13.28 23.50
N ASP A 765 19.13 -13.82 24.06
CA ASP A 765 19.12 -15.17 24.62
C ASP A 765 18.95 -16.27 23.56
N ASP A 766 19.05 -17.53 23.98
CA ASP A 766 18.95 -18.70 23.09
C ASP A 766 17.56 -18.83 22.42
N THR A 767 16.52 -18.28 23.05
CA THR A 767 15.14 -18.22 22.51
C THR A 767 14.91 -16.99 21.62
N GLY A 768 15.89 -16.10 21.54
CA GLY A 768 15.89 -14.87 20.75
C GLY A 768 15.10 -13.70 21.33
N PHE A 769 14.85 -13.71 22.64
CA PHE A 769 14.38 -12.57 23.41
C PHE A 769 15.55 -11.73 23.94
N ALA A 770 15.26 -10.50 24.34
CA ALA A 770 16.23 -9.60 24.94
C ALA A 770 16.48 -9.99 26.41
N GLN A 771 17.75 -10.05 26.79
CA GLN A 771 18.18 -10.49 28.12
C GLN A 771 19.14 -9.44 28.71
N LEU A 772 18.90 -9.07 29.96
CA LEU A 772 19.69 -8.10 30.71
C LEU A 772 20.78 -8.82 31.52
N ARG A 773 21.99 -8.26 31.55
CA ARG A 773 23.09 -8.73 32.40
C ARG A 773 23.34 -7.76 33.54
N LEU A 774 23.00 -8.19 34.75
CA LEU A 774 23.11 -7.39 35.98
C LEU A 774 24.35 -7.84 36.76
N GLY A 775 25.23 -6.89 37.10
CA GLY A 775 26.41 -7.18 37.91
C GLY A 775 26.07 -7.68 39.31
N ALA A 776 27.04 -8.35 39.94
CA ALA A 776 26.91 -8.86 41.31
C ALA A 776 26.47 -7.78 42.30
N GLY A 777 25.50 -8.09 43.16
CA GLY A 777 24.96 -7.15 44.15
C GLY A 777 24.14 -5.98 43.58
N TYR A 778 23.81 -5.96 42.28
CA TYR A 778 22.99 -4.90 41.70
C TYR A 778 21.59 -4.87 42.32
N SER A 779 21.12 -3.70 42.76
CA SER A 779 19.74 -3.48 43.18
C SER A 779 19.29 -2.10 42.72
N GLY A 780 18.22 -2.04 41.95
CA GLY A 780 17.74 -0.79 41.37
C GLY A 780 16.60 -0.97 40.38
N SER A 781 16.16 0.15 39.83
CA SER A 781 15.12 0.21 38.80
C SER A 781 15.76 0.29 37.41
N VAL A 782 15.46 -0.67 36.54
CA VAL A 782 15.97 -0.75 35.18
C VAL A 782 14.90 -0.31 34.18
N GLU A 783 15.27 0.55 33.25
CA GLU A 783 14.45 0.96 32.11
C GLU A 783 15.00 0.32 30.82
N VAL A 784 14.19 -0.52 30.16
CA VAL A 784 14.51 -1.16 28.88
C VAL A 784 13.70 -0.51 27.77
N PHE A 785 14.38 -0.05 26.71
CA PHE A 785 13.77 0.66 25.61
C PHE A 785 14.54 0.46 24.29
N TYR A 786 13.86 0.71 23.17
CA TYR A 786 14.49 0.71 21.85
C TYR A 786 15.08 2.08 21.49
N LYS A 787 16.29 2.10 20.93
CA LYS A 787 16.92 3.31 20.38
C LYS A 787 17.75 3.00 19.15
N GLU A 788 17.50 3.73 18.07
CA GLU A 788 18.16 3.51 16.79
C GLU A 788 19.67 3.77 16.86
N PRO A 789 20.49 2.98 16.15
CA PRO A 789 21.90 3.26 15.94
C PRO A 789 22.15 4.66 15.34
N VAL A 790 23.22 5.34 15.79
CA VAL A 790 23.62 6.67 15.28
C VAL A 790 23.87 6.66 13.77
N LEU A 791 24.43 5.57 13.25
CA LEU A 791 24.65 5.40 11.81
C LEU A 791 23.34 5.50 11.01
N TRP A 792 22.23 4.96 11.53
CA TRP A 792 20.93 5.03 10.84
C TRP A 792 20.46 6.48 10.76
N ARG A 793 20.64 7.25 11.84
CA ARG A 793 20.32 8.69 11.88
C ARG A 793 21.16 9.49 10.89
N MET A 794 22.45 9.16 10.73
CA MET A 794 23.29 9.80 9.71
C MET A 794 22.81 9.47 8.29
N CYS A 795 22.45 8.22 8.03
CA CYS A 795 21.90 7.80 6.73
C CYS A 795 20.57 8.50 6.40
N GLU A 796 19.69 8.69 7.39
CA GLU A 796 18.45 9.46 7.26
C GLU A 796 18.72 10.91 6.84
N ILE A 797 19.69 11.58 7.49
CA ILE A 797 20.09 12.95 7.15
C ILE A 797 20.64 13.03 5.72
N ILE A 798 21.49 12.08 5.31
CA ILE A 798 22.06 12.05 3.96
C ILE A 798 20.95 11.88 2.91
N SER A 799 20.01 10.94 3.13
CA SER A 799 18.88 10.75 2.22
C SER A 799 18.00 12.00 2.14
N LEU A 800 17.72 12.66 3.27
CA LEU A 800 16.94 13.90 3.29
C LEU A 800 17.64 15.04 2.54
N LEU A 801 18.93 15.26 2.78
CA LEU A 801 19.71 16.26 2.06
C LEU A 801 19.73 15.99 0.55
N THR A 802 19.82 14.71 0.15
CA THR A 802 19.76 14.31 -1.25
C THR A 802 18.41 14.67 -1.90
N ILE A 803 17.30 14.45 -1.18
CA ILE A 803 15.96 14.88 -1.64
C ILE A 803 15.91 16.40 -1.84
N ILE A 804 16.40 17.17 -0.86
CA ILE A 804 16.41 18.63 -0.93
C ILE A 804 17.24 19.10 -2.13
N VAL A 805 18.44 18.54 -2.33
CA VAL A 805 19.30 18.87 -3.48
C VAL A 805 18.62 18.59 -4.81
N LEU A 806 17.89 17.47 -4.94
CA LEU A 806 17.15 17.16 -6.17
C LEU A 806 15.98 18.12 -6.40
N ILE A 807 15.21 18.45 -5.36
CA ILE A 807 14.07 19.38 -5.47
C ILE A 807 14.55 20.79 -5.82
N VAL A 808 15.54 21.30 -5.10
CA VAL A 808 16.14 22.61 -5.34
C VAL A 808 16.80 22.65 -6.72
N GLY A 809 17.53 21.60 -7.09
CA GLY A 809 18.15 21.47 -8.40
C GLY A 809 17.11 21.53 -9.52
N VAL A 810 16.02 20.77 -9.43
CA VAL A 810 14.94 20.83 -10.43
C VAL A 810 14.32 22.23 -10.49
N ARG A 811 14.02 22.84 -9.33
CA ARG A 811 13.36 24.15 -9.27
C ARG A 811 14.21 25.28 -9.84
N LEU A 812 15.47 25.41 -9.42
CA LEU A 812 16.38 26.45 -9.89
C LEU A 812 16.52 26.40 -11.42
N LEU A 813 16.61 25.19 -11.97
CA LEU A 813 16.76 25.01 -13.41
C LEU A 813 15.45 25.26 -14.17
N THR A 814 14.27 25.04 -13.56
CA THR A 814 12.99 25.44 -14.18
C THR A 814 12.76 26.95 -14.14
N GLU A 815 13.21 27.65 -13.09
CA GLU A 815 13.10 29.11 -12.98
C GLU A 815 14.02 29.81 -13.98
N GLU A 816 15.27 29.34 -14.16
CA GLU A 816 16.17 29.84 -15.22
C GLU A 816 15.59 29.67 -16.64
N ALA A 817 14.96 28.53 -16.94
CA ALA A 817 14.28 28.30 -18.22
C ALA A 817 13.08 29.24 -18.45
N SER A 818 12.39 29.66 -17.37
CA SER A 818 11.28 30.61 -17.43
C SER A 818 11.75 32.07 -17.56
N PHE A 819 12.93 32.39 -17.02
CA PHE A 819 13.55 33.71 -17.10
C PHE A 819 14.16 33.97 -18.48
N ILE A 820 14.72 32.95 -19.15
CA ILE A 820 15.26 33.06 -20.51
C ILE A 820 14.14 33.15 -21.57
N LYS A 821 12.93 32.67 -21.27
CA LYS A 821 11.74 32.76 -22.15
C LYS A 821 10.94 34.06 -22.00
N ARG A 822 11.20 34.87 -20.99
CA ARG A 822 10.66 36.24 -20.82
C ARG A 822 11.65 37.24 -21.38
#